data_AF-A0A5C1W7I5-F1
#
_entry.id   AF-A0A5C1W7I5-F1
#
_cell.length_a   1.000
_cell.length_b   1.000
_cell.length_c   1.000
_cell.angle_alpha   90.00
_cell.angle_beta   90.00
_cell.angle_gamma   90.00
#
_symmetry.space_group_name_H-M   'P 1'
#
loop_
_entity.id
_entity.type
_entity.pdbx_description
1 polymer ?
#
loop_
_entity_poly.entity_id
_entity_poly.type
_entity_poly.pdbx_seq_one_letter_code
_entity_poly.pdbx_strand_id
1 'polypeptide(L)'
;MSYRIDPNARFRFDPIRNVSFALPPQQQKFFESQVDKAVRERADAGGPKQLDPKTEKTVVVEQGDSLWKIAAESNVKFSDLIAANKGHFDANGETLHPNDVVIVPESAPELVAKSAAGAGGVPSGEKAFLDDLYGQGNKLGYQDGISLEELNAGGAAIKADIGAYLDALPPSQRQAAALRIATYDWSDGGPAKASAEAAIRERGLETDPEEAFAQGLYQRGNKGADSNDPNYDFAAEQKQLTADTKAYLAGLPEAERPAALQRLFDRDWTDGGPAQSAIEAAGKDLGIALRPSGHAGPQVEAAARKIIDDANAAGSPGKAFEKMAEGYAKATPEVKRAIANSQDALTLIQAAADEATQQLKDYDPKTAVSDQGDAATVMYNLRGLVDKADPDLAVKLMQAALPTIEAANATRQREIGTDLIGMEGLSNLMKIIDKMGDTPGASAIVTRFAEIGSYDINSIPQAVASGSRLDYPLALGYPVDETVIPNVQQFAAGTVNKDVDAYLEHTKELQYLIASKGPLMTPEQLTQAIADYKTGKGPQWQQKEQDLAAKVREDGKKLLVQIDQLGNLPPELAQYQKQANDAVSKLLADDKTAMALNMTLTQEPTLLGLPKFDKLAGTLRLTDRGRKIVEEAATQLIRRTVIPGFADFDPSNPATFKKVDDALVSFKDGSMAKMLGVKQSELDKAIKLVEDSLPKAGDTPAEVERKMRQLNAGLDEITDTNGIKAFKNDTTPGKILRIIGTAATLAGLVNTGVNFANNPTWKGGLKMVIDAAGVSQRAIELSHGFGLLSGGNKTVEVFGSSSKPAVKVLGAVGAIFDVWNAVDYFKAGDPTMGSLSLVAGGGTVMAALGTGTAFGPIGLAVVIGAVIAQFVVAGNRDNHEFETADATAFLKHAGLSEEAATALRNQSREGYSPVPLLIQYGELKGFKMNDAASRQAFIDWINAMPMAARDTLVSNLHHTLAGLKGDASKLTATASSDSAFTDPARFNAKEDFTAPDDYGSGEVTVHIDNTASKVRNGEAGPASVAQIDVALTALGIAIPVA
;
A
#
# COMPACT_ATOMS: atom_id res chain seq x y z
N MET A 1 2.43 -13.07 51.19
CA MET A 1 0.99 -12.88 51.55
C MET A 1 0.89 -12.08 52.83
N SER A 2 0.20 -10.94 52.81
CA SER A 2 0.24 -9.90 53.86
C SER A 2 -0.97 -9.88 54.80
N TYR A 3 -1.93 -10.79 54.63
CA TYR A 3 -3.08 -10.92 55.54
C TYR A 3 -2.76 -11.89 56.69
N ARG A 4 -3.21 -11.60 57.92
CA ARG A 4 -3.14 -12.58 59.03
C ARG A 4 -4.35 -13.54 59.02
N ILE A 5 -5.47 -13.12 58.41
CA ILE A 5 -6.64 -13.96 58.10
C ILE A 5 -7.25 -13.53 56.76
N ASP A 6 -7.76 -14.46 55.96
CA ASP A 6 -8.38 -14.11 54.67
C ASP A 6 -9.77 -13.44 54.88
N PRO A 7 -10.29 -12.70 53.88
CA PRO A 7 -11.58 -12.00 53.97
C PRO A 7 -12.79 -12.88 54.34
N ASN A 8 -12.74 -14.18 54.02
CA ASN A 8 -13.80 -15.13 54.32
C ASN A 8 -13.53 -15.92 55.62
N ALA A 9 -12.48 -15.57 56.36
CA ALA A 9 -12.08 -16.24 57.60
C ALA A 9 -11.89 -17.76 57.51
N ARG A 10 -11.56 -18.26 56.32
CA ARG A 10 -11.31 -19.68 56.03
C ARG A 10 -9.89 -20.10 56.37
N PHE A 11 -8.92 -19.19 56.26
CA PHE A 11 -7.50 -19.46 56.37
C PHE A 11 -6.80 -18.42 57.25
N ARG A 12 -5.97 -18.90 58.18
CA ARG A 12 -5.05 -18.06 58.95
C ARG A 12 -3.63 -18.22 58.40
N PHE A 13 -2.93 -17.11 58.24
CA PHE A 13 -1.54 -17.10 57.78
C PHE A 13 -0.60 -17.14 58.99
N ASP A 14 0.38 -18.05 58.95
CA ASP A 14 1.49 -18.12 59.91
C ASP A 14 2.72 -17.42 59.29
N PRO A 15 3.09 -16.21 59.76
CA PRO A 15 4.22 -15.46 59.21
C PRO A 15 5.58 -16.11 59.53
N ILE A 16 5.67 -16.95 60.56
CA ILE A 16 6.92 -17.64 60.95
C ILE A 16 7.17 -18.82 60.00
N ARG A 17 6.10 -19.51 59.58
CA ARG A 17 6.18 -20.68 58.71
C ARG A 17 5.88 -20.38 57.24
N ASN A 18 5.44 -19.16 56.93
CA ASN A 18 5.02 -18.71 55.60
C ASN A 18 3.97 -19.64 54.94
N VAL A 19 3.02 -20.15 55.74
CA VAL A 19 1.95 -21.05 55.26
C VAL A 19 0.58 -20.59 55.76
N SER A 20 -0.44 -20.79 54.94
CA SER A 20 -1.84 -20.62 55.34
C SER A 20 -2.40 -21.97 55.78
N PHE A 21 -3.14 -22.00 56.89
CA PHE A 21 -3.85 -23.19 57.35
C PHE A 21 -5.34 -22.92 57.51
N ALA A 22 -6.16 -23.92 57.20
CA ALA A 22 -7.60 -23.81 57.32
C ALA A 22 -8.02 -23.68 58.80
N LEU A 23 -8.93 -22.75 59.08
CA LEU A 23 -9.46 -22.55 60.42
C LEU A 23 -10.50 -23.63 60.75
N PRO A 24 -10.51 -24.18 61.98
CA PRO A 24 -11.59 -25.06 62.44
C PRO A 24 -12.95 -24.35 62.33
N PRO A 25 -14.06 -25.06 62.03
CA PRO A 25 -15.36 -24.44 61.78
C PRO A 25 -15.86 -23.49 62.86
N GLN A 26 -15.51 -23.72 64.13
CA GLN A 26 -15.86 -22.81 65.24
C GLN A 26 -15.05 -21.51 65.22
N GLN A 27 -13.75 -21.59 64.87
CA GLN A 27 -12.89 -20.41 64.75
C GLN A 27 -13.21 -19.62 63.47
N GLN A 28 -13.51 -20.32 62.38
CA GLN A 28 -14.01 -19.70 61.15
C GLN A 28 -15.27 -18.88 61.44
N LYS A 29 -16.31 -19.48 62.04
CA LYS A 29 -17.54 -18.74 62.40
C LYS A 29 -17.30 -17.58 63.35
N PHE A 30 -16.33 -17.72 64.26
CA PHE A 30 -15.95 -16.65 65.16
C PHE A 30 -15.36 -15.46 64.38
N PHE A 31 -14.40 -15.72 63.49
CA PHE A 31 -13.77 -14.66 62.70
C PHE A 31 -14.68 -14.09 61.60
N GLU A 32 -15.53 -14.90 60.98
CA GLU A 32 -16.62 -14.42 60.10
C GLU A 32 -17.49 -13.40 60.86
N SER A 33 -17.88 -13.71 62.10
CA SER A 33 -18.63 -12.80 62.96
C SER A 33 -17.86 -11.52 63.31
N GLN A 34 -16.53 -11.60 63.51
CA GLN A 34 -15.69 -10.43 63.78
C GLN A 34 -15.52 -9.54 62.54
N VAL A 35 -15.32 -10.13 61.35
CA VAL A 35 -15.29 -9.40 60.07
C VAL A 35 -16.63 -8.72 59.83
N ASP A 36 -17.74 -9.43 60.00
CA ASP A 36 -19.10 -8.88 59.87
C ASP A 36 -19.37 -7.77 60.88
N LYS A 37 -18.83 -7.89 62.10
CA LYS A 37 -18.91 -6.83 63.11
C LYS A 37 -18.14 -5.59 62.67
N ALA A 38 -16.88 -5.74 62.25
CA ALA A 38 -16.04 -4.63 61.80
C ALA A 38 -16.67 -3.89 60.60
N VAL A 39 -17.18 -4.63 59.62
CA VAL A 39 -17.87 -4.06 58.44
C VAL A 39 -19.18 -3.37 58.82
N ARG A 40 -19.98 -3.93 59.74
CA ARG A 40 -21.22 -3.30 60.23
C ARG A 40 -20.95 -2.00 60.97
N GLU A 41 -20.01 -2.01 61.91
CA GLU A 41 -19.66 -0.81 62.70
C GLU A 41 -19.09 0.30 61.80
N ARG A 42 -18.29 -0.08 60.78
CA ARG A 42 -17.87 0.82 59.71
C ARG A 42 -19.04 1.41 58.93
N ALA A 43 -19.99 0.58 58.53
CA ALA A 43 -21.18 1.01 57.79
C ALA A 43 -22.03 2.00 58.60
N ASP A 44 -22.24 1.72 59.89
CA ASP A 44 -23.01 2.57 60.81
C ASP A 44 -22.34 3.95 61.02
N ALA A 45 -21.00 4.00 60.93
CA ALA A 45 -20.22 5.23 60.97
C ALA A 45 -20.13 5.97 59.60
N GLY A 46 -20.87 5.51 58.59
CA GLY A 46 -20.94 6.09 57.25
C GLY A 46 -19.86 5.62 56.28
N GLY A 47 -19.18 4.51 56.57
CA GLY A 47 -18.22 3.85 55.69
C GLY A 47 -18.83 2.77 54.78
N PRO A 48 -18.00 2.06 53.98
CA PRO A 48 -18.47 1.02 53.06
C PRO A 48 -19.12 -0.17 53.78
N LYS A 49 -20.21 -0.69 53.20
CA LYS A 49 -21.06 -1.77 53.76
C LYS A 49 -20.52 -3.19 53.55
N GLN A 50 -19.46 -3.34 52.78
CA GLN A 50 -18.79 -4.61 52.50
C GLN A 50 -17.29 -4.35 52.52
N LEU A 51 -16.50 -5.37 52.86
CA LEU A 51 -15.06 -5.34 52.64
C LEU A 51 -14.81 -5.37 51.13
N ASP A 52 -13.93 -4.51 50.63
CA ASP A 52 -13.48 -4.62 49.24
C ASP A 52 -12.27 -5.55 49.20
N PRO A 53 -12.44 -6.83 48.81
CA PRO A 53 -11.32 -7.76 48.78
C PRO A 53 -10.28 -7.38 47.71
N LYS A 54 -10.52 -6.37 46.86
CA LYS A 54 -9.58 -5.87 45.86
C LYS A 54 -8.60 -4.82 46.42
N THR A 55 -9.00 -4.09 47.46
CA THR A 55 -8.21 -2.96 48.01
C THR A 55 -8.06 -3.00 49.53
N GLU A 56 -8.63 -4.01 50.19
CA GLU A 56 -8.63 -4.16 51.65
C GLU A 56 -8.26 -5.61 52.02
N LYS A 57 -7.49 -5.74 53.10
CA LYS A 57 -7.10 -7.03 53.72
C LYS A 57 -7.47 -7.03 55.20
N THR A 58 -7.48 -8.21 55.81
CA THR A 58 -7.85 -8.37 57.22
C THR A 58 -6.68 -8.87 58.06
N VAL A 59 -6.44 -8.21 59.19
CA VAL A 59 -5.42 -8.57 60.17
C VAL A 59 -6.11 -8.91 61.48
N VAL A 60 -5.80 -10.09 62.02
CA VAL A 60 -6.21 -10.47 63.38
C VAL A 60 -5.25 -9.83 64.36
N VAL A 61 -5.81 -9.13 65.35
CA VAL A 61 -5.07 -8.53 66.45
C VAL A 61 -4.48 -9.61 67.34
N GLU A 62 -3.18 -9.55 67.56
CA GLU A 62 -2.45 -10.42 68.49
C GLU A 62 -2.06 -9.66 69.76
N GLN A 63 -1.65 -10.40 70.79
CA GLN A 63 -1.25 -9.79 72.06
C GLN A 63 -0.04 -8.87 71.86
N GLY A 64 -0.18 -7.59 72.23
CA GLY A 64 0.86 -6.57 72.08
C GLY A 64 0.81 -5.80 70.76
N ASP A 65 -0.21 -6.02 69.93
CA ASP A 65 -0.49 -5.15 68.80
C ASP A 65 -1.14 -3.83 69.23
N SER A 66 -0.88 -2.81 68.42
CA SER A 66 -1.60 -1.55 68.43
C SER A 66 -1.90 -1.17 66.98
N LEU A 67 -2.90 -0.33 66.74
CA LEU A 67 -3.18 0.16 65.38
C LEU A 67 -1.96 0.84 64.75
N TRP A 68 -1.13 1.51 65.55
CA TRP A 68 0.11 2.15 65.06
C TRP A 68 1.13 1.11 64.59
N LYS A 69 1.31 0.03 65.36
CA LYS A 69 2.20 -1.07 64.99
C LYS A 69 1.69 -1.83 63.76
N ILE A 70 0.38 -2.09 63.68
CA ILE A 70 -0.24 -2.72 62.51
C ILE A 70 -0.09 -1.83 61.26
N ALA A 71 -0.29 -0.52 61.40
CA ALA A 71 -0.09 0.43 60.31
C ALA A 71 1.36 0.43 59.80
N ALA A 72 2.32 0.47 60.72
CA ALA A 72 3.75 0.45 60.41
C ALA A 72 4.19 -0.86 59.77
N GLU A 73 3.76 -2.02 60.30
CA GLU A 73 4.04 -3.35 59.74
C GLU A 73 3.44 -3.51 58.34
N SER A 74 2.27 -2.92 58.10
CA SER A 74 1.55 -3.02 56.82
C SER A 74 1.91 -1.92 55.83
N ASN A 75 2.84 -1.02 56.16
CA ASN A 75 3.22 0.15 55.35
C ASN A 75 2.01 1.00 54.89
N VAL A 76 0.99 1.15 55.75
CA VAL A 76 -0.19 1.99 55.49
C VAL A 76 -0.15 3.25 56.34
N LYS A 77 -0.76 4.33 55.86
CA LYS A 77 -0.90 5.54 56.68
C LYS A 77 -1.84 5.24 57.85
N PHE A 78 -1.43 5.65 59.05
CA PHE A 78 -2.25 5.46 60.25
C PHE A 78 -3.64 6.09 60.11
N SER A 79 -3.75 7.25 59.44
CA SER A 79 -5.03 7.89 59.13
C SER A 79 -5.95 7.01 58.28
N ASP A 80 -5.39 6.31 57.30
CA ASP A 80 -6.14 5.52 56.33
C ASP A 80 -6.58 4.20 56.98
N LEU A 81 -5.73 3.64 57.86
CA LEU A 81 -6.10 2.52 58.71
C LEU A 81 -7.25 2.87 59.67
N ILE A 82 -7.21 4.05 60.30
CA ILE A 82 -8.31 4.52 61.17
C ILE A 82 -9.58 4.76 60.34
N ALA A 83 -9.47 5.35 59.15
CA ALA A 83 -10.60 5.56 58.26
C ALA A 83 -11.24 4.25 57.79
N ALA A 84 -10.42 3.24 57.46
CA ALA A 84 -10.89 1.91 57.05
C ALA A 84 -11.62 1.16 58.16
N ASN A 85 -11.41 1.53 59.43
CA ASN A 85 -12.04 0.96 60.62
C ASN A 85 -12.89 1.98 61.39
N LYS A 86 -13.41 3.00 60.71
CA LYS A 86 -14.14 4.10 61.34
C LYS A 86 -15.32 3.56 62.17
N GLY A 87 -15.41 3.93 63.44
CA GLY A 87 -16.49 3.49 64.34
C GLY A 87 -16.31 2.09 64.93
N HIS A 88 -15.35 1.30 64.44
CA HIS A 88 -14.97 0.00 65.01
C HIS A 88 -14.05 0.16 66.24
N PHE A 89 -13.20 1.20 66.22
CA PHE A 89 -12.31 1.57 67.34
C PHE A 89 -12.50 3.05 67.71
N ASP A 90 -12.19 3.43 68.95
CA ASP A 90 -12.23 4.84 69.38
C ASP A 90 -11.15 5.69 68.67
N ALA A 91 -11.29 7.02 68.72
CA ALA A 91 -10.41 7.96 68.01
C ALA A 91 -8.93 7.89 68.45
N ASN A 92 -8.62 7.23 69.57
CA ASN A 92 -7.27 7.04 70.11
C ASN A 92 -6.74 5.61 69.90
N GLY A 93 -7.57 4.67 69.42
CA GLY A 93 -7.23 3.26 69.25
C GLY A 93 -7.04 2.48 70.56
N GLU A 94 -7.58 2.97 71.70
CA GLU A 94 -7.24 2.47 73.04
C GLU A 94 -7.95 1.16 73.43
N THR A 95 -8.94 0.70 72.67
CA THR A 95 -9.67 -0.55 72.91
C THR A 95 -9.41 -1.62 71.83
N LEU A 96 -8.15 -2.00 71.61
CA LEU A 96 -7.78 -3.13 70.74
C LEU A 96 -7.60 -4.41 71.59
N HIS A 97 -8.41 -5.44 71.36
CA HIS A 97 -8.32 -6.71 72.09
C HIS A 97 -7.77 -7.83 71.20
N PRO A 98 -7.03 -8.80 71.77
CA PRO A 98 -6.64 -9.99 71.01
C PRO A 98 -7.85 -10.70 70.39
N ASN A 99 -7.70 -11.08 69.12
CA ASN A 99 -8.72 -11.66 68.23
C ASN A 99 -9.74 -10.68 67.61
N ASP A 100 -9.61 -9.37 67.85
CA ASP A 100 -10.30 -8.37 67.02
C ASP A 100 -9.77 -8.45 65.58
N VAL A 101 -10.57 -8.00 64.60
CA VAL A 101 -10.18 -7.97 63.18
C VAL A 101 -10.08 -6.53 62.72
N VAL A 102 -8.90 -6.16 62.20
CA VAL A 102 -8.63 -4.85 61.63
C VAL A 102 -8.67 -4.95 60.11
N ILE A 103 -9.44 -4.08 59.47
CA ILE A 103 -9.45 -3.88 58.03
C ILE A 103 -8.26 -3.00 57.66
N VAL A 104 -7.29 -3.55 56.96
CA VAL A 104 -6.06 -2.86 56.58
C VAL A 104 -6.15 -2.52 55.09
N PRO A 105 -5.97 -1.25 54.68
CA PRO A 105 -5.82 -0.90 53.27
C PRO A 105 -4.58 -1.55 52.64
N GLU A 106 -4.45 -1.42 51.32
CA GLU A 106 -3.21 -1.83 50.64
C GLU A 106 -2.02 -0.94 51.00
N SER A 107 -0.83 -1.53 50.88
CA SER A 107 0.45 -0.88 51.21
C SER A 107 0.62 0.42 50.41
N ALA A 108 0.93 1.53 51.09
CA ALA A 108 1.09 2.83 50.43
C ALA A 108 2.48 2.91 49.75
N PRO A 109 2.56 3.11 48.42
CA PRO A 109 3.82 3.08 47.66
C PRO A 109 4.93 3.98 48.23
N GLU A 110 4.58 5.19 48.69
CA GLU A 110 5.57 6.15 49.19
C GLU A 110 6.07 5.80 50.59
N LEU A 111 5.29 5.08 51.39
CA LEU A 111 5.72 4.56 52.68
C LEU A 111 6.63 3.34 52.50
N VAL A 112 6.28 2.47 51.55
CA VAL A 112 7.11 1.32 51.17
C VAL A 112 8.51 1.81 50.75
N ALA A 113 8.59 2.82 49.87
CA ALA A 113 9.86 3.39 49.42
C ALA A 113 10.70 4.00 50.55
N LYS A 114 10.06 4.47 51.64
CA LYS A 114 10.72 5.09 52.81
C LYS A 114 10.97 4.11 53.95
N SER A 115 10.55 2.84 53.81
CA SER A 115 10.78 1.81 54.82
C SER A 115 12.28 1.55 55.02
N ALA A 116 12.64 0.98 56.17
CA ALA A 116 14.04 0.74 56.52
C ALA A 116 14.73 -0.10 55.44
N ALA A 117 15.85 0.39 54.89
CA ALA A 117 16.57 -0.32 53.86
C ALA A 117 17.35 -1.50 54.46
N GLY A 118 17.23 -2.68 53.85
CA GLY A 118 18.04 -3.86 54.16
C GLY A 118 19.44 -3.80 53.53
N ALA A 119 20.18 -4.90 53.61
CA ALA A 119 21.46 -5.04 52.90
C ALA A 119 21.24 -4.89 51.39
N GLY A 120 21.93 -3.94 50.75
CA GLY A 120 21.77 -3.63 49.32
C GLY A 120 20.83 -2.46 48.99
N GLY A 121 20.32 -1.74 49.99
CA GLY A 121 19.50 -0.53 49.77
C GLY A 121 18.05 -0.80 49.37
N VAL A 122 17.59 -2.06 49.50
CA VAL A 122 16.22 -2.47 49.20
C VAL A 122 15.30 -2.10 50.38
N PRO A 123 14.20 -1.36 50.17
CA PRO A 123 13.26 -1.06 51.24
C PRO A 123 12.63 -2.35 51.79
N SER A 124 12.58 -2.50 53.12
CA SER A 124 12.07 -3.73 53.76
C SER A 124 10.63 -4.08 53.39
N GLY A 125 9.82 -3.07 53.02
CA GLY A 125 8.43 -3.26 52.57
C GLY A 125 8.28 -3.67 51.10
N GLU A 126 9.34 -3.60 50.27
CA GLU A 126 9.26 -3.77 48.80
C GLU A 126 8.66 -5.14 48.44
N LYS A 127 9.12 -6.22 49.09
CA LYS A 127 8.59 -7.56 48.82
C LYS A 127 7.09 -7.67 49.13
N ALA A 128 6.65 -7.15 50.27
CA ALA A 128 5.24 -7.21 50.66
C ALA A 128 4.36 -6.41 49.69
N PHE A 129 4.86 -5.26 49.23
CA PHE A 129 4.21 -4.44 48.22
C PHE A 129 4.06 -5.17 46.88
N LEU A 130 5.12 -5.83 46.38
CA LEU A 130 5.02 -6.61 45.13
C LEU A 130 4.10 -7.82 45.27
N ASP A 131 4.12 -8.50 46.42
CA ASP A 131 3.17 -9.58 46.73
C ASP A 131 1.71 -9.07 46.74
N ASP A 132 1.45 -7.86 47.25
CA ASP A 132 0.12 -7.23 47.28
C ASP A 132 -0.37 -6.93 45.84
N LEU A 133 0.47 -6.31 45.01
CA LEU A 133 0.16 -6.02 43.60
C LEU A 133 -0.03 -7.28 42.76
N TYR A 134 0.76 -8.32 43.03
CA TYR A 134 0.59 -9.64 42.43
C TYR A 134 -0.81 -10.19 42.76
N GLY A 135 -1.23 -10.11 44.02
CA GLY A 135 -2.54 -10.54 44.47
C GLY A 135 -3.69 -9.77 43.80
N GLN A 136 -3.53 -8.45 43.63
CA GLN A 136 -4.50 -7.63 42.89
C GLN A 136 -4.61 -8.07 41.43
N GLY A 137 -3.47 -8.22 40.76
CA GLY A 137 -3.45 -8.65 39.37
C GLY A 137 -4.02 -10.07 39.18
N ASN A 138 -3.67 -11.02 40.04
CA ASN A 138 -4.25 -12.36 40.02
C ASN A 138 -5.78 -12.31 40.13
N LYS A 139 -6.33 -11.55 41.09
CA LYS A 139 -7.78 -11.37 41.22
C LYS A 139 -8.42 -10.78 39.96
N LEU A 140 -7.81 -9.77 39.35
CA LEU A 140 -8.31 -9.17 38.10
C LEU A 140 -8.29 -10.16 36.92
N GLY A 141 -7.24 -10.98 36.82
CA GLY A 141 -7.06 -11.93 35.73
C GLY A 141 -7.96 -13.17 35.81
N TYR A 142 -8.37 -13.57 37.01
CA TYR A 142 -9.12 -14.81 37.25
C TYR A 142 -10.51 -14.62 37.87
N GLN A 143 -11.02 -13.38 37.95
CA GLN A 143 -12.38 -13.11 38.42
C GLN A 143 -13.42 -13.40 37.32
N ASP A 144 -14.39 -14.27 37.63
CA ASP A 144 -15.53 -14.54 36.76
C ASP A 144 -16.42 -13.30 36.59
N GLY A 145 -16.75 -12.96 35.34
CA GLY A 145 -17.68 -11.88 34.99
C GLY A 145 -17.12 -10.46 35.08
N ILE A 146 -15.78 -10.29 35.18
CA ILE A 146 -15.15 -8.97 35.16
C ILE A 146 -15.35 -8.27 33.79
N SER A 147 -15.72 -6.99 33.80
CA SER A 147 -15.82 -6.19 32.59
C SER A 147 -14.44 -5.72 32.11
N LEU A 148 -14.31 -5.42 30.80
CA LEU A 148 -13.07 -4.87 30.25
C LEU A 148 -12.70 -3.51 30.86
N GLU A 149 -13.71 -2.72 31.24
CA GLU A 149 -13.51 -1.44 31.93
C GLU A 149 -12.89 -1.63 33.31
N GLU A 150 -13.38 -2.59 34.10
CA GLU A 150 -12.83 -2.93 35.41
C GLU A 150 -11.41 -3.53 35.32
N LEU A 151 -11.15 -4.37 34.31
CA LEU A 151 -9.81 -4.92 34.07
C LEU A 151 -8.80 -3.81 33.75
N ASN A 152 -9.18 -2.87 32.88
CA ASN A 152 -8.34 -1.73 32.51
C ASN A 152 -8.10 -0.78 33.68
N ALA A 153 -9.15 -0.46 34.46
CA ALA A 153 -9.03 0.38 35.65
C ALA A 153 -8.10 -0.26 36.70
N GLY A 154 -8.23 -1.57 36.91
CA GLY A 154 -7.36 -2.31 37.83
C GLY A 154 -5.90 -2.36 37.38
N GLY A 155 -5.63 -2.61 36.09
CA GLY A 155 -4.28 -2.53 35.54
C GLY A 155 -3.67 -1.13 35.65
N ALA A 156 -4.47 -0.08 35.42
CA ALA A 156 -4.04 1.31 35.58
C ALA A 156 -3.69 1.64 37.04
N ALA A 157 -4.42 1.10 38.02
CA ALA A 157 -4.13 1.27 39.45
C ALA A 157 -2.78 0.63 39.82
N ILE A 158 -2.54 -0.63 39.42
CA ILE A 158 -1.26 -1.32 39.64
C ILE A 158 -0.10 -0.54 39.02
N LYS A 159 -0.29 -0.05 37.79
CA LYS A 159 0.70 0.79 37.09
C LYS A 159 0.99 2.08 37.87
N ALA A 160 -0.05 2.74 38.40
CA ALA A 160 0.09 3.97 39.17
C ALA A 160 0.86 3.74 40.49
N ASP A 161 0.57 2.65 41.21
CA ASP A 161 1.22 2.32 42.47
C ASP A 161 2.70 2.00 42.29
N ILE A 162 3.05 1.18 41.29
CA ILE A 162 4.45 0.90 40.94
C ILE A 162 5.17 2.19 40.56
N GLY A 163 4.45 3.07 39.85
CA GLY A 163 4.97 4.37 39.49
C GLY A 163 5.28 5.26 40.69
N ALA A 164 4.33 5.40 41.61
CA ALA A 164 4.48 6.17 42.84
C ALA A 164 5.62 5.62 43.72
N TYR A 165 5.76 4.29 43.78
CA TYR A 165 6.87 3.64 44.46
C TYR A 165 8.22 4.03 43.86
N LEU A 166 8.37 3.93 42.53
CA LEU A 166 9.61 4.30 41.83
C LEU A 166 9.93 5.79 41.98
N ASP A 167 8.92 6.67 41.93
CA ASP A 167 9.12 8.11 42.08
C ASP A 167 9.54 8.52 43.50
N ALA A 168 9.06 7.78 44.51
CA ALA A 168 9.41 8.01 45.91
C ALA A 168 10.82 7.51 46.29
N LEU A 169 11.44 6.65 45.48
CA LEU A 169 12.83 6.23 45.67
C LEU A 169 13.83 7.33 45.26
N PRO A 170 15.01 7.39 45.93
CA PRO A 170 16.12 8.22 45.46
C PRO A 170 16.47 7.93 44.00
N PRO A 171 16.77 8.94 43.15
CA PRO A 171 17.05 8.72 41.73
C PRO A 171 18.11 7.65 41.44
N SER A 172 19.15 7.56 42.27
CA SER A 172 20.22 6.55 42.15
C SER A 172 19.77 5.11 42.40
N GLN A 173 18.60 4.89 43.01
CA GLN A 173 18.07 3.56 43.34
C GLN A 173 16.97 3.08 42.38
N ARG A 174 16.41 3.98 41.56
CA ARG A 174 15.24 3.69 40.72
C ARG A 174 15.49 2.61 39.68
N GLN A 175 16.63 2.65 38.98
CA GLN A 175 16.98 1.65 37.97
C GLN A 175 17.17 0.25 38.60
N ALA A 176 17.83 0.18 39.75
CA ALA A 176 18.00 -1.09 40.47
C ALA A 176 16.65 -1.65 40.97
N ALA A 177 15.74 -0.78 41.41
CA ALA A 177 14.38 -1.18 41.79
C ALA A 177 13.56 -1.64 40.57
N ALA A 178 13.65 -0.93 39.44
CA ALA A 178 13.00 -1.33 38.19
C ALA A 178 13.43 -2.74 37.75
N LEU A 179 14.72 -3.06 37.80
CA LEU A 179 15.21 -4.41 37.49
C LEU A 179 14.64 -5.46 38.47
N ARG A 180 14.60 -5.19 39.77
CA ARG A 180 13.99 -6.11 40.75
C ARG A 180 12.52 -6.36 40.46
N ILE A 181 11.76 -5.30 40.16
CA ILE A 181 10.34 -5.38 39.79
C ILE A 181 10.15 -6.17 38.50
N ALA A 182 10.98 -5.93 37.48
CA ALA A 182 10.92 -6.63 36.20
C ALA A 182 11.24 -8.12 36.34
N THR A 183 12.18 -8.48 37.22
CA THR A 183 12.57 -9.88 37.52
C THR A 183 11.70 -10.56 38.58
N TYR A 184 10.73 -9.86 39.16
CA TYR A 184 9.80 -10.46 40.12
C TYR A 184 8.95 -11.53 39.42
N ASP A 185 8.66 -12.63 40.12
CA ASP A 185 7.88 -13.73 39.56
C ASP A 185 6.40 -13.35 39.49
N TRP A 186 6.00 -12.83 38.33
CA TRP A 186 4.61 -12.48 38.03
C TRP A 186 3.81 -13.65 37.45
N SER A 187 4.29 -14.90 37.54
CA SER A 187 3.56 -16.07 37.04
C SER A 187 2.22 -16.17 37.76
N ASP A 188 1.12 -16.09 37.01
CA ASP A 188 -0.27 -15.97 37.50
C ASP A 188 -0.67 -14.63 38.14
N GLY A 189 0.13 -13.57 37.99
CA GLY A 189 -0.20 -12.23 38.47
C GLY A 189 -1.21 -11.45 37.62
N GLY A 190 -1.91 -12.09 36.67
CA GLY A 190 -2.85 -11.42 35.75
C GLY A 190 -2.23 -10.21 35.01
N PRO A 191 -2.86 -9.02 34.98
CA PRO A 191 -2.32 -7.83 34.30
C PRO A 191 -1.15 -7.16 35.03
N ALA A 192 -0.69 -7.66 36.19
CA ALA A 192 0.34 -7.00 36.99
C ALA A 192 1.69 -6.89 36.26
N LYS A 193 2.11 -7.94 35.53
CA LYS A 193 3.38 -7.92 34.77
C LYS A 193 3.40 -6.79 33.73
N ALA A 194 2.36 -6.73 32.90
CA ALA A 194 2.26 -5.69 31.86
C ALA A 194 2.19 -4.28 32.46
N SER A 195 1.49 -4.14 33.59
CA SER A 195 1.38 -2.88 34.32
C SER A 195 2.72 -2.44 34.94
N ALA A 196 3.48 -3.38 35.48
CA ALA A 196 4.82 -3.15 36.02
C ALA A 196 5.80 -2.69 34.93
N GLU A 197 5.86 -3.42 33.82
CA GLU A 197 6.71 -3.04 32.68
C GLU A 197 6.31 -1.67 32.11
N ALA A 198 5.01 -1.37 32.02
CA ALA A 198 4.53 -0.08 31.56
C ALA A 198 4.92 1.07 32.51
N ALA A 199 4.83 0.86 33.82
CA ALA A 199 5.22 1.85 34.83
C ALA A 199 6.72 2.17 34.82
N ILE A 200 7.55 1.15 34.58
CA ILE A 200 9.01 1.26 34.45
C ILE A 200 9.35 2.06 33.18
N ARG A 201 8.80 1.68 32.02
CA ARG A 201 9.07 2.33 30.73
C ARG A 201 8.61 3.80 30.69
N GLU A 202 7.47 4.13 31.31
CA GLU A 202 6.98 5.52 31.39
C GLU A 202 7.96 6.45 32.13
N ARG A 203 8.86 5.90 32.96
CA ARG A 203 9.88 6.65 33.70
C ARG A 203 11.26 6.64 33.02
N GLY A 204 11.36 6.08 31.82
CA GLY A 204 12.63 5.97 31.09
C GLY A 204 13.65 5.05 31.77
N LEU A 205 13.17 4.09 32.56
CA LEU A 205 13.99 3.08 33.24
C LEU A 205 13.97 1.78 32.43
N GLU A 206 15.05 1.01 32.50
CA GLU A 206 15.19 -0.24 31.76
C GLU A 206 14.71 -1.46 32.54
N THR A 207 14.14 -2.44 31.83
CA THR A 207 13.73 -3.74 32.41
C THR A 207 14.79 -4.82 32.21
N ASP A 208 15.74 -4.61 31.31
CA ASP A 208 16.82 -5.55 31.00
C ASP A 208 18.15 -5.11 31.66
N PRO A 209 18.88 -6.02 32.35
CA PRO A 209 20.13 -5.68 33.00
C PRO A 209 21.27 -5.25 32.06
N GLU A 210 21.38 -5.83 30.85
CA GLU A 210 22.39 -5.44 29.86
C GLU A 210 22.08 -4.05 29.32
N GLU A 211 20.81 -3.77 29.05
CA GLU A 211 20.38 -2.46 28.54
C GLU A 211 20.51 -1.36 29.60
N ALA A 212 20.14 -1.64 30.85
CA ALA A 212 20.37 -0.74 31.97
C ALA A 212 21.87 -0.41 32.15
N PHE A 213 22.73 -1.42 31.99
CA PHE A 213 24.17 -1.24 32.07
C PHE A 213 24.70 -0.40 30.89
N ALA A 214 24.28 -0.71 29.65
CA ALA A 214 24.66 0.04 28.46
C ALA A 214 24.21 1.50 28.53
N GLN A 215 22.99 1.76 28.99
CA GLN A 215 22.46 3.11 29.20
C GLN A 215 23.29 3.87 30.25
N GLY A 216 23.71 3.21 31.33
CA GLY A 216 24.61 3.78 32.34
C GLY A 216 25.99 4.14 31.78
N LEU A 217 26.57 3.27 30.94
CA LEU A 217 27.81 3.55 30.21
C LEU A 217 27.64 4.76 29.29
N TYR A 218 26.54 4.81 28.53
CA TYR A 218 26.24 5.91 27.59
C TYR A 218 26.11 7.25 28.32
N GLN A 219 25.29 7.31 29.38
CA GLN A 219 25.10 8.53 30.16
C GLN A 219 26.40 9.07 30.75
N ARG A 220 27.28 8.18 31.24
CA ARG A 220 28.57 8.57 31.80
C ARG A 220 29.59 8.95 30.73
N GLY A 221 29.57 8.26 29.59
CA GLY A 221 30.34 8.64 28.40
C GLY A 221 30.01 10.06 27.94
N ASN A 222 28.71 10.39 27.83
CA ASN A 222 28.23 11.71 27.40
C ASN A 222 28.47 12.80 28.45
N LYS A 223 28.31 12.48 29.75
CA LYS A 223 28.55 13.45 30.84
C LYS A 223 29.96 14.03 30.80
N GLY A 224 30.94 13.24 30.36
CA GLY A 224 32.29 13.74 30.11
C GLY A 224 32.35 14.65 28.88
N ALA A 225 31.80 14.21 27.75
CA ALA A 225 31.85 14.94 26.48
C ALA A 225 31.19 16.33 26.53
N ASP A 226 30.08 16.46 27.27
CA ASP A 226 29.31 17.70 27.43
C ASP A 226 29.69 18.53 28.66
N SER A 227 30.68 18.07 29.44
CA SER A 227 31.10 18.76 30.67
C SER A 227 31.91 20.01 30.35
N ASN A 228 31.35 21.17 30.67
CA ASN A 228 32.10 22.44 30.76
C ASN A 228 33.01 22.52 32.01
N ASP A 229 33.14 21.45 32.79
CA ASP A 229 34.07 21.39 33.94
C ASP A 229 35.51 21.18 33.45
N PRO A 230 36.39 22.19 33.58
CA PRO A 230 37.79 22.07 33.18
C PRO A 230 38.60 21.07 34.02
N ASN A 231 38.03 20.54 35.11
CA ASN A 231 38.67 19.53 35.95
C ASN A 231 38.18 18.10 35.67
N TYR A 232 37.36 17.88 34.63
CA TYR A 232 36.88 16.54 34.29
C TYR A 232 38.02 15.68 33.72
N ASP A 233 38.40 14.62 34.43
CA ASP A 233 39.45 13.69 34.01
C ASP A 233 38.86 12.56 33.15
N PHE A 234 38.87 12.78 31.83
CA PHE A 234 38.42 11.81 30.84
C PHE A 234 39.16 10.48 30.91
N ALA A 235 40.46 10.49 31.23
CA ALA A 235 41.26 9.28 31.27
C ALA A 235 40.93 8.44 32.51
N ALA A 236 40.71 9.08 33.65
CA ALA A 236 40.22 8.41 34.85
C ALA A 236 38.82 7.84 34.65
N GLU A 237 37.92 8.58 34.01
CA GLU A 237 36.56 8.10 33.75
C GLU A 237 36.55 6.91 32.79
N GLN A 238 37.30 6.98 31.69
CA GLN A 238 37.42 5.85 30.75
C GLN A 238 37.96 4.60 31.46
N LYS A 239 38.97 4.76 32.32
CA LYS A 239 39.51 3.64 33.13
C LYS A 239 38.45 3.05 34.06
N GLN A 240 37.60 3.88 34.65
CA GLN A 240 36.50 3.42 35.48
C GLN A 240 35.44 2.68 34.65
N LEU A 241 35.03 3.22 33.50
CA LEU A 241 34.10 2.54 32.58
C LEU A 241 34.65 1.18 32.12
N THR A 242 35.96 1.07 31.87
CA THR A 242 36.61 -0.22 31.55
C THR A 242 36.52 -1.19 32.74
N ALA A 243 36.76 -0.71 33.97
CA ALA A 243 36.64 -1.53 35.16
C ALA A 243 35.19 -2.01 35.38
N ASP A 244 34.21 -1.14 35.16
CA ASP A 244 32.80 -1.44 35.31
C ASP A 244 32.33 -2.44 34.25
N THR A 245 32.78 -2.30 33.00
CA THR A 245 32.52 -3.28 31.92
C THR A 245 33.08 -4.65 32.27
N LYS A 246 34.30 -4.72 32.81
CA LYS A 246 34.88 -5.98 33.29
C LYS A 246 34.11 -6.57 34.47
N ALA A 247 33.66 -5.75 35.41
CA ALA A 247 32.87 -6.19 36.55
C ALA A 247 31.50 -6.75 36.12
N TYR A 248 30.84 -6.07 35.19
CA TYR A 248 29.60 -6.54 34.57
C TYR A 248 29.79 -7.92 33.92
N LEU A 249 30.81 -8.07 33.06
CA LEU A 249 31.11 -9.36 32.41
C LEU A 249 31.50 -10.46 33.40
N ALA A 250 32.19 -10.13 34.49
CA ALA A 250 32.53 -11.10 35.52
C ALA A 250 31.30 -11.70 36.22
N GLY A 251 30.18 -10.95 36.25
CA GLY A 251 28.89 -11.41 36.75
C GLY A 251 28.18 -12.40 35.81
N LEU A 252 28.60 -12.52 34.55
CA LEU A 252 28.03 -13.44 33.57
C LEU A 252 28.79 -14.78 33.52
N PRO A 253 28.12 -15.88 33.13
CA PRO A 253 28.78 -17.15 32.83
C PRO A 253 29.91 -16.96 31.81
N GLU A 254 31.04 -17.64 32.00
CA GLU A 254 32.24 -17.44 31.18
C GLU A 254 31.99 -17.61 29.68
N ALA A 255 31.15 -18.58 29.31
CA ALA A 255 30.76 -18.85 27.92
C ALA A 255 29.93 -17.71 27.28
N GLU A 256 29.28 -16.86 28.07
CA GLU A 256 28.40 -15.79 27.59
C GLU A 256 29.13 -14.44 27.44
N ARG A 257 30.29 -14.28 28.11
CA ARG A 257 31.05 -13.02 28.14
C ARG A 257 31.43 -12.50 26.77
N PRO A 258 31.92 -13.32 25.80
CA PRO A 258 32.26 -12.82 24.48
C PRO A 258 31.05 -12.26 23.73
N ALA A 259 29.91 -12.96 23.80
CA ALA A 259 28.69 -12.52 23.14
C ALA A 259 28.11 -11.26 23.78
N ALA A 260 28.13 -11.17 25.12
CA ALA A 260 27.69 -9.97 25.84
C ALA A 260 28.57 -8.76 25.52
N LEU A 261 29.89 -8.93 25.55
CA LEU A 261 30.81 -7.85 25.23
C LEU A 261 30.66 -7.39 23.76
N GLN A 262 30.46 -8.33 22.84
CA GLN A 262 30.18 -8.00 21.44
C GLN A 262 28.88 -7.20 21.29
N ARG A 263 27.79 -7.60 21.95
CA ARG A 263 26.53 -6.84 21.93
C ARG A 263 26.70 -5.44 22.50
N LEU A 264 27.48 -5.27 23.57
CA LEU A 264 27.81 -3.93 24.09
C LEU A 264 28.55 -3.11 23.03
N PHE A 265 29.54 -3.72 22.37
CA PHE A 265 30.30 -3.04 21.31
C PHE A 265 29.44 -2.67 20.10
N ASP A 266 28.46 -3.50 19.73
CA ASP A 266 27.61 -3.28 18.57
C ASP A 266 26.56 -2.17 18.71
N ARG A 267 26.38 -1.64 19.92
CA ARG A 267 25.46 -0.52 20.17
C ARG A 267 25.96 0.76 19.51
N ASP A 268 25.04 1.69 19.31
CA ASP A 268 25.35 3.02 18.81
C ASP A 268 26.02 3.85 19.91
N TRP A 269 27.28 4.21 19.67
CA TRP A 269 28.09 5.02 20.58
C TRP A 269 28.46 6.39 19.98
N THR A 270 27.72 6.88 18.98
CA THR A 270 28.04 8.10 18.22
C THR A 270 28.32 9.34 19.10
N ASP A 271 27.71 9.43 20.28
CA ASP A 271 27.96 10.50 21.27
C ASP A 271 28.64 10.01 22.56
N GLY A 272 28.79 8.69 22.73
CA GLY A 272 29.31 8.02 23.92
C GLY A 272 30.80 7.66 23.85
N GLY A 273 31.62 8.45 23.14
CA GLY A 273 33.01 8.12 22.77
C GLY A 273 33.87 7.41 23.84
N PRO A 274 33.91 7.87 25.11
CA PRO A 274 34.66 7.17 26.17
C PRO A 274 34.16 5.75 26.49
N ALA A 275 32.87 5.47 26.29
CA ALA A 275 32.27 4.17 26.55
C ALA A 275 32.68 3.13 25.50
N GLN A 276 32.69 3.49 24.21
CA GLN A 276 33.16 2.59 23.15
C GLN A 276 34.62 2.16 23.40
N SER A 277 35.51 3.13 23.64
CA SER A 277 36.93 2.81 23.90
C SER A 277 37.13 2.04 25.20
N ALA A 278 36.26 2.22 26.20
CA ALA A 278 36.27 1.42 27.43
C ALA A 278 35.86 -0.04 27.18
N ILE A 279 34.86 -0.28 26.33
CA ILE A 279 34.42 -1.61 25.91
C ILE A 279 35.53 -2.33 25.14
N GLU A 280 36.18 -1.65 24.20
CA GLU A 280 37.34 -2.17 23.46
C GLU A 280 38.51 -2.53 24.39
N ALA A 281 38.83 -1.64 25.34
CA ALA A 281 39.86 -1.87 26.34
C ALA A 281 39.52 -3.07 27.25
N ALA A 282 38.26 -3.23 27.64
CA ALA A 282 37.81 -4.37 28.43
C ALA A 282 37.98 -5.69 27.65
N GLY A 283 37.67 -5.70 26.35
CA GLY A 283 37.91 -6.85 25.47
C GLY A 283 39.38 -7.23 25.40
N LYS A 284 40.25 -6.24 25.21
CA LYS A 284 41.70 -6.44 25.19
C LYS A 284 42.23 -7.00 26.53
N ASP A 285 41.80 -6.43 27.65
CA ASP A 285 42.22 -6.88 28.99
C ASP A 285 41.75 -8.31 29.32
N LEU A 286 40.58 -8.70 28.81
CA LEU A 286 39.98 -10.03 29.01
C LEU A 286 40.40 -11.06 27.95
N GLY A 287 41.16 -10.66 26.93
CA GLY A 287 41.52 -11.54 25.81
C GLY A 287 40.34 -11.93 24.91
N ILE A 288 39.27 -11.14 24.89
CA ILE A 288 38.09 -11.35 24.06
C ILE A 288 38.25 -10.51 22.77
N ALA A 289 38.35 -11.19 21.62
CA ALA A 289 38.42 -10.52 20.33
C ALA A 289 37.03 -10.01 19.90
N LEU A 290 36.92 -8.71 19.71
CA LEU A 290 35.74 -8.07 19.14
C LEU A 290 35.81 -8.12 17.61
N ARG A 291 34.70 -8.49 16.98
CA ARG A 291 34.54 -8.37 15.53
C ARG A 291 34.23 -6.92 15.15
N PRO A 292 34.63 -6.48 13.93
CA PRO A 292 34.25 -5.18 13.40
C PRO A 292 32.74 -4.96 13.51
N SER A 293 32.35 -3.73 13.79
CA SER A 293 30.95 -3.32 13.95
C SER A 293 30.73 -1.98 13.27
N GLY A 294 29.58 -1.81 12.64
CA GLY A 294 29.09 -0.51 12.17
C GLY A 294 28.31 0.26 13.24
N HIS A 295 28.22 -0.28 14.46
CA HIS A 295 27.47 0.28 15.58
C HIS A 295 25.98 0.49 15.27
N ALA A 296 25.40 -0.32 14.37
CA ALA A 296 23.99 -0.21 13.97
C ALA A 296 23.01 -0.82 15.00
N GLY A 297 23.51 -1.27 16.15
CA GLY A 297 22.77 -1.96 17.18
C GLY A 297 23.01 -3.47 17.17
N PRO A 298 22.97 -4.12 18.35
CA PRO A 298 23.38 -5.52 18.52
C PRO A 298 22.58 -6.52 17.68
N GLN A 299 21.28 -6.26 17.47
CA GLN A 299 20.41 -7.13 16.68
C GLN A 299 20.73 -7.04 15.18
N VAL A 300 20.97 -5.82 14.68
CA VAL A 300 21.28 -5.56 13.26
C VAL A 300 22.65 -6.12 12.91
N GLU A 301 23.65 -5.87 13.75
CA GLU A 301 25.03 -6.36 13.57
C GLU A 301 25.11 -7.89 13.69
N ALA A 302 24.36 -8.49 14.61
CA ALA A 302 24.27 -9.95 14.71
C ALA A 302 23.62 -10.57 13.46
N ALA A 303 22.55 -9.98 12.93
CA ALA A 303 21.91 -10.45 11.71
C ALA A 303 22.84 -10.32 10.48
N ALA A 304 23.55 -9.20 10.36
CA ALA A 304 24.53 -8.98 9.29
C ALA A 304 25.67 -10.00 9.35
N ARG A 305 26.30 -10.18 10.52
CA ARG A 305 27.38 -11.15 10.70
C ARG A 305 26.93 -12.58 10.46
N LYS A 306 25.71 -12.95 10.86
CA LYS A 306 25.18 -14.28 10.54
C LYS A 306 25.15 -14.53 9.04
N ILE A 307 24.67 -13.57 8.24
CA ILE A 307 24.64 -13.69 6.78
C ILE A 307 26.06 -13.84 6.21
N ILE A 308 27.02 -13.08 6.72
CA ILE A 308 28.42 -13.12 6.31
C ILE A 308 29.10 -14.43 6.71
N ASP A 309 28.84 -14.95 7.91
CA ASP A 309 29.40 -16.20 8.41
C ASP A 309 28.85 -17.42 7.65
N ASP A 310 27.53 -17.44 7.41
CA ASP A 310 26.88 -18.46 6.58
C ASP A 310 27.45 -18.45 5.15
N ALA A 311 27.77 -17.26 4.62
CA ALA A 311 28.44 -17.11 3.33
C ALA A 311 29.88 -17.64 3.35
N ASN A 312 30.67 -17.30 4.36
CA ASN A 312 32.05 -17.79 4.51
C ASN A 312 32.13 -19.33 4.56
N ALA A 313 31.09 -20.01 5.05
CA ALA A 313 31.02 -21.47 5.09
C ALA A 313 30.80 -22.15 3.71
N ALA A 314 30.59 -21.39 2.63
CA ALA A 314 30.19 -21.92 1.32
C ALA A 314 31.31 -22.59 0.49
N GLY A 315 32.57 -22.53 0.95
CA GLY A 315 33.69 -23.32 0.43
C GLY A 315 34.44 -22.77 -0.80
N SER A 316 33.91 -21.78 -1.53
CA SER A 316 34.66 -21.00 -2.53
C SER A 316 34.22 -19.53 -2.53
N PRO A 317 35.09 -18.57 -2.93
CA PRO A 317 34.75 -17.14 -2.92
C PRO A 317 33.47 -16.79 -3.71
N GLY A 318 33.30 -17.33 -4.92
CA GLY A 318 32.10 -17.12 -5.73
C GLY A 318 30.84 -17.65 -5.05
N LYS A 319 30.89 -18.84 -4.46
CA LYS A 319 29.76 -19.41 -3.69
C LYS A 319 29.47 -18.62 -2.42
N ALA A 320 30.51 -18.10 -1.76
CA ALA A 320 30.35 -17.25 -0.59
C ALA A 320 29.64 -15.95 -0.96
N PHE A 321 30.05 -15.30 -2.06
CA PHE A 321 29.35 -14.13 -2.58
C PHE A 321 27.89 -14.43 -2.94
N GLU A 322 27.61 -15.54 -3.61
CA GLU A 322 26.23 -15.96 -3.94
C GLU A 322 25.38 -16.16 -2.67
N LYS A 323 25.92 -16.84 -1.66
CA LYS A 323 25.25 -17.04 -0.36
C LYS A 323 24.99 -15.73 0.37
N MET A 324 25.96 -14.82 0.35
CA MET A 324 25.80 -13.50 0.93
C MET A 324 24.73 -12.70 0.18
N ALA A 325 24.71 -12.75 -1.16
CA ALA A 325 23.70 -12.11 -1.99
C ALA A 325 22.29 -12.63 -1.72
N GLU A 326 22.12 -13.96 -1.55
CA GLU A 326 20.86 -14.59 -1.15
C GLU A 326 20.35 -14.06 0.21
N GLY A 327 21.25 -13.91 1.19
CA GLY A 327 20.94 -13.36 2.51
C GLY A 327 20.64 -11.87 2.45
N TYR A 328 21.45 -11.11 1.72
CA TYR A 328 21.29 -9.66 1.53
C TYR A 328 19.94 -9.33 0.90
N ALA A 329 19.52 -10.03 -0.16
CA ALA A 329 18.25 -9.78 -0.84
C ALA A 329 17.02 -9.88 0.07
N LYS A 330 17.09 -10.73 1.12
CA LYS A 330 16.02 -10.97 2.10
C LYS A 330 16.13 -10.11 3.37
N ALA A 331 17.24 -9.40 3.54
CA ALA A 331 17.53 -8.62 4.73
C ALA A 331 16.72 -7.31 4.78
N THR A 332 16.49 -6.80 5.99
CA THR A 332 15.90 -5.47 6.18
C THR A 332 16.86 -4.37 5.69
N PRO A 333 16.38 -3.15 5.40
CA PRO A 333 17.23 -2.05 4.94
C PRO A 333 18.42 -1.75 5.90
N GLU A 334 18.21 -1.87 7.20
CA GLU A 334 19.22 -1.63 8.24
C GLU A 334 20.31 -2.70 8.18
N VAL A 335 19.91 -3.97 8.04
CA VAL A 335 20.84 -5.09 7.91
C VAL A 335 21.60 -5.04 6.59
N LYS A 336 20.93 -4.68 5.48
CA LYS A 336 21.60 -4.43 4.18
C LYS A 336 22.70 -3.37 4.33
N ARG A 337 22.42 -2.26 5.00
CA ARG A 337 23.42 -1.20 5.25
C ARG A 337 24.58 -1.70 6.10
N ALA A 338 24.31 -2.46 7.17
CA ALA A 338 25.34 -3.06 8.01
C ALA A 338 26.24 -4.02 7.22
N ILE A 339 25.67 -4.89 6.36
CA ILE A 339 26.45 -5.77 5.47
C ILE A 339 27.27 -4.94 4.48
N ALA A 340 26.68 -3.92 3.85
CA ALA A 340 27.35 -3.09 2.86
C ALA A 340 28.57 -2.35 3.43
N ASN A 341 28.55 -2.02 4.72
CA ASN A 341 29.64 -1.33 5.43
C ASN A 341 30.57 -2.29 6.18
N SER A 342 30.27 -3.59 6.21
CA SER A 342 31.08 -4.57 6.93
C SER A 342 32.38 -4.88 6.18
N GLN A 343 33.50 -4.76 6.89
CA GLN A 343 34.83 -5.12 6.36
C GLN A 343 34.92 -6.62 5.99
N ASP A 344 34.24 -7.48 6.74
CA ASP A 344 34.18 -8.92 6.46
C ASP A 344 33.45 -9.19 5.12
N ALA A 345 32.34 -8.47 4.89
CA ALA A 345 31.60 -8.55 3.63
C ALA A 345 32.42 -8.02 2.44
N LEU A 346 33.11 -6.88 2.60
CA LEU A 346 33.99 -6.34 1.55
C LEU A 346 35.11 -7.31 1.18
N THR A 347 35.65 -8.04 2.15
CA THR A 347 36.68 -9.07 1.90
C THR A 347 36.12 -10.22 1.07
N LEU A 348 34.88 -10.66 1.34
CA LEU A 348 34.19 -11.66 0.52
C LEU A 348 33.97 -11.19 -0.92
N ILE A 349 33.55 -9.93 -1.09
CA ILE A 349 33.35 -9.33 -2.42
C ILE A 349 34.66 -9.29 -3.20
N GLN A 350 35.75 -8.85 -2.56
CA GLN A 350 37.07 -8.80 -3.19
C GLN A 350 37.53 -10.21 -3.59
N ALA A 351 37.38 -11.20 -2.72
CA ALA A 351 37.78 -12.57 -3.02
C ALA A 351 36.98 -13.16 -4.21
N ALA A 352 35.68 -12.85 -4.31
CA ALA A 352 34.85 -13.27 -5.44
C ALA A 352 35.24 -12.56 -6.74
N ALA A 353 35.57 -11.26 -6.68
CA ALA A 353 36.08 -10.50 -7.81
C ALA A 353 37.44 -11.04 -8.29
N ASP A 354 38.35 -11.35 -7.38
CA ASP A 354 39.66 -11.94 -7.67
C ASP A 354 39.50 -13.32 -8.34
N GLU A 355 38.60 -14.17 -7.84
CA GLU A 355 38.28 -15.46 -8.46
C GLU A 355 37.71 -15.28 -9.88
N ALA A 356 36.75 -14.37 -10.05
CA ALA A 356 36.11 -14.12 -11.35
C ALA A 356 37.08 -13.53 -12.39
N THR A 357 38.05 -12.74 -11.94
CA THR A 357 39.05 -12.06 -12.80
C THR A 357 40.39 -12.80 -12.89
N GLN A 358 40.50 -14.00 -12.32
CA GLN A 358 41.76 -14.73 -12.18
C GLN A 358 42.53 -14.91 -13.50
N GLN A 359 41.84 -15.06 -14.63
CA GLN A 359 42.48 -15.20 -15.95
C GLN A 359 43.19 -13.92 -16.43
N LEU A 360 42.84 -12.75 -15.90
CA LEU A 360 43.44 -11.46 -16.28
C LEU A 360 44.50 -10.96 -15.30
N LYS A 361 44.71 -11.64 -14.17
CA LYS A 361 45.62 -11.18 -13.10
C LYS A 361 47.09 -11.13 -13.53
N ASP A 362 47.52 -12.13 -14.30
CA ASP A 362 48.87 -12.24 -14.87
C ASP A 362 48.80 -12.28 -16.40
N TYR A 363 47.95 -11.43 -16.98
CA TYR A 363 47.64 -11.45 -18.40
C TYR A 363 48.88 -11.15 -19.27
N ASP A 364 49.31 -12.15 -20.05
CA ASP A 364 50.30 -11.99 -21.11
C ASP A 364 49.60 -12.08 -22.48
N PRO A 365 49.46 -10.96 -23.20
CA PRO A 365 48.75 -10.91 -24.46
C PRO A 365 49.43 -11.74 -25.57
N LYS A 366 50.72 -12.11 -25.42
CA LYS A 366 51.45 -12.93 -26.40
C LYS A 366 51.20 -14.44 -26.26
N THR A 367 50.78 -14.87 -25.07
CA THR A 367 50.46 -16.29 -24.78
C THR A 367 48.98 -16.53 -24.55
N ALA A 368 48.17 -15.48 -24.59
CA ALA A 368 46.72 -15.55 -24.44
C ALA A 368 46.13 -16.56 -25.45
N VAL A 369 45.28 -17.45 -24.94
CA VAL A 369 44.76 -18.59 -25.73
C VAL A 369 43.78 -18.10 -26.82
N SER A 370 43.30 -16.86 -26.71
CA SER A 370 42.52 -16.19 -27.75
C SER A 370 42.57 -14.67 -27.59
N ASP A 371 42.59 -13.95 -28.71
CA ASP A 371 42.44 -12.48 -28.79
C ASP A 371 41.11 -12.00 -28.19
N GLN A 372 40.14 -12.86 -27.85
CA GLN A 372 38.86 -12.47 -27.25
C GLN A 372 38.38 -13.36 -26.08
N GLY A 373 38.99 -14.54 -25.87
CA GLY A 373 38.45 -15.59 -24.98
C GLY A 373 38.61 -15.34 -23.48
N ASP A 374 39.75 -14.81 -23.04
CA ASP A 374 40.03 -14.64 -21.61
C ASP A 374 39.17 -13.52 -21.00
N ALA A 375 39.06 -12.39 -21.71
CA ALA A 375 38.17 -11.30 -21.31
C ALA A 375 36.69 -11.69 -21.38
N ALA A 376 36.27 -12.46 -22.40
CA ALA A 376 34.91 -12.97 -22.49
C ALA A 376 34.57 -13.92 -21.33
N THR A 377 35.52 -14.78 -20.94
CA THR A 377 35.35 -15.69 -19.80
C THR A 377 35.26 -14.93 -18.48
N VAL A 378 36.11 -13.92 -18.26
CA VAL A 378 36.01 -13.06 -17.08
C VAL A 378 34.66 -12.34 -17.03
N MET A 379 34.20 -11.75 -18.14
CA MET A 379 32.88 -11.09 -18.18
C MET A 379 31.73 -12.08 -17.97
N TYR A 380 31.84 -13.30 -18.47
CA TYR A 380 30.86 -14.36 -18.22
C TYR A 380 30.82 -14.76 -16.74
N ASN A 381 31.97 -14.93 -16.09
CA ASN A 381 32.06 -15.26 -14.67
C ASN A 381 31.50 -14.14 -13.79
N LEU A 382 31.89 -12.89 -14.07
CA LEU A 382 31.35 -11.71 -13.38
C LEU A 382 29.84 -11.61 -13.55
N ARG A 383 29.32 -11.83 -14.77
CA ARG A 383 27.88 -11.86 -15.02
C ARG A 383 27.18 -12.95 -14.21
N GLY A 384 27.75 -14.14 -14.11
CA GLY A 384 27.19 -15.24 -13.31
C GLY A 384 26.98 -14.88 -11.84
N LEU A 385 27.88 -14.06 -11.27
CA LEU A 385 27.77 -13.53 -9.91
C LEU A 385 26.79 -12.34 -9.83
N VAL A 386 26.90 -11.40 -10.77
CA VAL A 386 26.05 -10.19 -10.86
C VAL A 386 24.58 -10.53 -11.05
N ASP A 387 24.24 -11.51 -11.88
CA ASP A 387 22.86 -11.92 -12.15
C ASP A 387 22.13 -12.36 -10.87
N LYS A 388 22.87 -12.97 -9.93
CA LYS A 388 22.38 -13.46 -8.63
C LYS A 388 22.42 -12.40 -7.51
N ALA A 389 23.06 -11.26 -7.75
CA ALA A 389 23.22 -10.21 -6.77
C ALA A 389 22.09 -9.17 -6.80
N ASP A 390 21.86 -8.51 -5.67
CA ASP A 390 21.18 -7.22 -5.61
C ASP A 390 22.07 -6.16 -6.30
N PRO A 391 21.50 -5.15 -7.00
CA PRO A 391 22.28 -4.16 -7.73
C PRO A 391 23.39 -3.47 -6.92
N ASP A 392 23.18 -3.22 -5.62
CA ASP A 392 24.20 -2.64 -4.72
C ASP A 392 25.45 -3.53 -4.61
N LEU A 393 25.24 -4.84 -4.47
CA LEU A 393 26.32 -5.82 -4.39
C LEU A 393 26.98 -6.04 -5.75
N ALA A 394 26.20 -5.97 -6.84
CA ALA A 394 26.74 -6.05 -8.20
C ALA A 394 27.72 -4.89 -8.48
N VAL A 395 27.37 -3.66 -8.09
CA VAL A 395 28.27 -2.50 -8.21
C VAL A 395 29.55 -2.71 -7.40
N LYS A 396 29.47 -3.15 -6.14
CA LYS A 396 30.65 -3.41 -5.30
C LYS A 396 31.55 -4.50 -5.89
N LEU A 397 30.97 -5.58 -6.42
CA LEU A 397 31.71 -6.64 -7.09
C LEU A 397 32.45 -6.11 -8.33
N MET A 398 31.76 -5.33 -9.17
CA MET A 398 32.37 -4.75 -10.35
C MET A 398 33.46 -3.72 -10.01
N GLN A 399 33.27 -2.91 -8.95
CA GLN A 399 34.31 -2.01 -8.43
C GLN A 399 35.56 -2.77 -7.99
N ALA A 400 35.41 -3.92 -7.33
CA ALA A 400 36.52 -4.77 -6.91
C ALA A 400 37.23 -5.46 -8.08
N ALA A 401 36.51 -5.82 -9.14
CA ALA A 401 37.05 -6.49 -10.33
C ALA A 401 37.77 -5.54 -11.30
N LEU A 402 37.34 -4.28 -11.35
CA LEU A 402 37.76 -3.31 -12.36
C LEU A 402 39.28 -3.05 -12.42
N PRO A 403 40.02 -2.92 -11.30
CA PRO A 403 41.47 -2.69 -11.35
C PRO A 403 42.24 -3.78 -12.11
N THR A 404 41.85 -5.05 -11.95
CA THR A 404 42.48 -6.17 -12.67
C THR A 404 42.22 -6.08 -14.17
N ILE A 405 41.00 -5.73 -14.56
CA ILE A 405 40.60 -5.63 -15.97
C ILE A 405 41.32 -4.46 -16.65
N GLU A 406 41.41 -3.31 -15.98
CA GLU A 406 42.14 -2.14 -16.50
C GLU A 406 43.63 -2.41 -16.66
N ALA A 407 44.25 -3.08 -15.68
CA ALA A 407 45.66 -3.46 -15.77
C ALA A 407 45.92 -4.38 -16.96
N ALA A 408 45.06 -5.38 -17.18
CA ALA A 408 45.15 -6.27 -18.33
C ALA A 408 44.96 -5.51 -19.66
N ASN A 409 44.01 -4.56 -19.72
CA ASN A 409 43.78 -3.75 -20.91
C ASN A 409 44.99 -2.85 -21.22
N ALA A 410 45.55 -2.19 -20.20
CA ALA A 410 46.72 -1.35 -20.36
C ALA A 410 47.93 -2.15 -20.87
N THR A 411 48.11 -3.39 -20.38
CA THR A 411 49.15 -4.31 -20.89
C THR A 411 48.88 -4.67 -22.35
N ARG A 412 47.65 -5.04 -22.70
CA ARG A 412 47.29 -5.40 -24.08
C ARG A 412 47.51 -4.25 -25.07
N GLN A 413 47.03 -3.06 -24.72
CA GLN A 413 47.18 -1.86 -25.54
C GLN A 413 48.66 -1.52 -25.75
N ARG A 414 49.49 -1.67 -24.71
CA ARG A 414 50.94 -1.42 -24.79
C ARG A 414 51.66 -2.42 -25.69
N GLU A 415 51.30 -3.70 -25.64
CA GLU A 415 52.05 -4.76 -26.31
C GLU A 415 51.55 -5.11 -27.71
N ILE A 416 50.24 -5.05 -27.95
CA ILE A 416 49.60 -5.48 -29.21
C ILE A 416 48.80 -4.33 -29.86
N GLY A 417 48.42 -3.30 -29.11
CA GLY A 417 47.66 -2.15 -29.64
C GLY A 417 46.22 -2.50 -30.04
N THR A 418 45.62 -3.50 -29.40
CA THR A 418 44.24 -3.94 -29.62
C THR A 418 43.45 -3.91 -28.31
N ASP A 419 42.13 -3.77 -28.44
CA ASP A 419 41.19 -3.76 -27.30
C ASP A 419 41.13 -5.10 -26.59
N LEU A 420 41.01 -5.07 -25.25
CA LEU A 420 40.90 -6.28 -24.44
C LEU A 420 39.58 -7.02 -24.63
N ILE A 421 38.47 -6.30 -24.71
CA ILE A 421 37.11 -6.86 -24.67
C ILE A 421 36.57 -7.00 -26.09
N GLY A 422 36.39 -8.24 -26.54
CA GLY A 422 35.73 -8.57 -27.80
C GLY A 422 34.20 -8.64 -27.71
N MET A 423 33.54 -9.08 -28.80
CA MET A 423 32.07 -9.07 -28.93
C MET A 423 31.34 -9.81 -27.81
N GLU A 424 31.80 -11.03 -27.47
CA GLU A 424 31.18 -11.85 -26.42
C GLU A 424 31.37 -11.25 -25.02
N GLY A 425 32.54 -10.67 -24.76
CA GLY A 425 32.81 -9.95 -23.52
C GLY A 425 31.92 -8.72 -23.40
N LEU A 426 31.75 -7.96 -24.49
CA LEU A 426 30.89 -6.79 -24.55
C LEU A 426 29.41 -7.16 -24.33
N SER A 427 28.94 -8.27 -24.91
CA SER A 427 27.57 -8.75 -24.68
C SER A 427 27.29 -9.05 -23.20
N ASN A 428 28.25 -9.65 -22.50
CA ASN A 428 28.12 -9.92 -21.06
C ASN A 428 28.25 -8.63 -20.24
N LEU A 429 29.15 -7.71 -20.62
CA LEU A 429 29.29 -6.40 -19.98
C LEU A 429 27.99 -5.59 -20.06
N MET A 430 27.34 -5.55 -21.22
CA MET A 430 26.06 -4.83 -21.38
C MET A 430 24.98 -5.38 -20.42
N LYS A 431 24.93 -6.70 -20.22
CA LYS A 431 24.00 -7.31 -19.25
C LYS A 431 24.35 -7.01 -17.80
N ILE A 432 25.64 -6.94 -17.48
CA ILE A 432 26.12 -6.49 -16.17
C ILE A 432 25.70 -5.03 -15.93
N ILE A 433 25.88 -4.15 -16.92
CA ILE A 433 25.48 -2.73 -16.85
C ILE A 433 23.95 -2.62 -16.68
N ASP A 434 23.18 -3.39 -17.45
CA ASP A 434 21.71 -3.45 -17.33
C ASP A 434 21.28 -3.89 -15.91
N LYS A 435 21.98 -4.87 -15.32
CA LYS A 435 21.71 -5.38 -13.96
C LYS A 435 22.09 -4.38 -12.86
N MET A 436 23.21 -3.67 -13.00
CA MET A 436 23.60 -2.60 -12.08
C MET A 436 22.62 -1.41 -12.18
N GLY A 437 22.09 -1.16 -13.36
CA GLY A 437 21.15 -0.08 -13.62
C GLY A 437 21.70 1.27 -13.16
N ASP A 438 20.90 2.01 -12.39
CA ASP A 438 21.24 3.35 -11.88
C ASP A 438 21.80 3.35 -10.45
N THR A 439 22.26 2.19 -9.97
CA THR A 439 22.75 2.04 -8.60
C THR A 439 23.93 3.00 -8.35
N PRO A 440 24.02 3.66 -7.17
CA PRO A 440 25.13 4.56 -6.87
C PRO A 440 26.49 3.91 -7.13
N GLY A 441 27.30 4.53 -7.99
CA GLY A 441 28.61 4.01 -8.41
C GLY A 441 28.61 3.25 -9.75
N ALA A 442 27.45 2.86 -10.29
CA ALA A 442 27.35 2.20 -11.59
C ALA A 442 27.86 3.09 -12.75
N SER A 443 27.52 4.38 -12.75
CA SER A 443 27.97 5.32 -13.80
C SER A 443 29.50 5.47 -13.86
N ALA A 444 30.16 5.44 -12.70
CA ALA A 444 31.62 5.46 -12.63
C ALA A 444 32.23 4.19 -13.23
N ILE A 445 31.60 3.02 -13.02
CA ILE A 445 32.01 1.76 -13.66
C ILE A 445 31.82 1.86 -15.17
N VAL A 446 30.65 2.31 -15.64
CA VAL A 446 30.35 2.49 -17.08
C VAL A 446 31.37 3.41 -17.75
N THR A 447 31.70 4.54 -17.11
CA THR A 447 32.68 5.51 -17.63
C THR A 447 34.07 4.87 -17.76
N ARG A 448 34.53 4.17 -16.73
CA ARG A 448 35.83 3.49 -16.75
C ARG A 448 35.89 2.38 -17.80
N PHE A 449 34.79 1.64 -18.02
CA PHE A 449 34.72 0.68 -19.12
C PHE A 449 34.68 1.35 -20.51
N ALA A 450 34.06 2.52 -20.64
CA ALA A 450 34.11 3.28 -21.89
C ALA A 450 35.54 3.77 -22.19
N GLU A 451 36.30 4.17 -21.16
CA GLU A 451 37.72 4.57 -21.28
C GLU A 451 38.65 3.41 -21.66
N ILE A 452 38.31 2.17 -21.28
CA ILE A 452 39.05 0.96 -21.67
C ILE A 452 39.07 0.80 -23.21
N GLY A 453 38.01 1.23 -23.89
CA GLY A 453 37.84 1.11 -25.35
C GLY A 453 37.41 -0.30 -25.77
N SER A 454 36.31 -0.40 -26.51
CA SER A 454 35.82 -1.65 -27.11
C SER A 454 34.97 -1.34 -28.35
N TYR A 455 35.58 -1.40 -29.54
CA TYR A 455 34.97 -0.92 -30.79
C TYR A 455 34.33 -2.02 -31.65
N ASP A 456 33.55 -2.93 -31.06
CA ASP A 456 32.64 -3.68 -31.93
C ASP A 456 31.45 -2.79 -32.34
N ILE A 457 31.64 -2.13 -33.49
CA ILE A 457 30.68 -1.23 -34.11
C ILE A 457 29.33 -1.89 -34.40
N ASN A 458 29.28 -3.23 -34.47
CA ASN A 458 28.06 -3.97 -34.81
C ASN A 458 27.26 -4.44 -33.58
N SER A 459 27.91 -4.73 -32.45
CA SER A 459 27.22 -5.25 -31.24
C SER A 459 26.45 -4.17 -30.48
N ILE A 460 26.96 -2.93 -30.44
CA ILE A 460 26.30 -1.84 -29.70
C ILE A 460 24.94 -1.44 -30.31
N PRO A 461 24.82 -1.19 -31.63
CA PRO A 461 23.52 -0.96 -32.26
C PRO A 461 22.51 -2.07 -31.96
N GLN A 462 22.93 -3.34 -32.09
CA GLN A 462 22.07 -4.50 -31.83
C GLN A 462 21.64 -4.60 -30.35
N ALA A 463 22.52 -4.28 -29.41
CA ALA A 463 22.18 -4.24 -27.99
C ALA A 463 21.14 -3.15 -27.69
N VAL A 464 21.32 -1.94 -28.25
CA VAL A 464 20.33 -0.85 -28.14
C VAL A 464 18.99 -1.26 -28.78
N ALA A 465 19.02 -1.89 -29.96
CA ALA A 465 17.84 -2.42 -30.65
C ALA A 465 17.18 -3.61 -29.92
N SER A 466 17.85 -4.18 -28.91
CA SER A 466 17.34 -5.22 -28.03
C SER A 466 16.90 -4.69 -26.65
N GLY A 467 16.93 -3.37 -26.45
CA GLY A 467 16.46 -2.72 -25.23
C GLY A 467 17.52 -2.48 -24.16
N SER A 468 18.81 -2.67 -24.45
CA SER A 468 19.87 -2.34 -23.50
C SER A 468 19.94 -0.84 -23.21
N ARG A 469 20.45 -0.50 -22.03
CA ARG A 469 20.59 0.89 -21.57
C ARG A 469 21.55 1.70 -22.45
N LEU A 470 21.31 3.01 -22.51
CA LEU A 470 22.07 3.94 -23.35
C LEU A 470 23.33 4.50 -22.66
N ASP A 471 23.55 4.24 -21.36
CA ASP A 471 24.66 4.83 -20.60
C ASP A 471 26.03 4.51 -21.25
N TYR A 472 26.23 3.25 -21.64
CA TYR A 472 27.47 2.79 -22.25
C TYR A 472 27.71 3.31 -23.68
N PRO A 473 26.77 3.19 -24.64
CA PRO A 473 26.95 3.75 -25.98
C PRO A 473 27.13 5.28 -25.97
N LEU A 474 26.45 5.99 -25.07
CA LEU A 474 26.62 7.43 -24.93
C LEU A 474 28.00 7.78 -24.35
N ALA A 475 28.49 7.02 -23.37
CA ALA A 475 29.85 7.19 -22.83
C ALA A 475 30.95 6.88 -23.86
N LEU A 476 30.71 5.94 -24.78
CA LEU A 476 31.60 5.66 -25.92
C LEU A 476 31.53 6.73 -27.03
N GLY A 477 30.59 7.67 -26.97
CA GLY A 477 30.43 8.73 -27.97
C GLY A 477 29.76 8.27 -29.27
N TYR A 478 28.90 7.24 -29.25
CA TYR A 478 28.15 6.83 -30.43
C TYR A 478 27.24 7.98 -30.95
N PRO A 479 27.12 8.15 -32.29
CA PRO A 479 26.23 9.16 -32.87
C PRO A 479 24.79 8.98 -32.40
N VAL A 480 24.26 10.01 -31.74
CA VAL A 480 22.90 9.97 -31.15
C VAL A 480 21.85 9.85 -32.25
N ASP A 481 21.99 10.60 -33.33
CA ASP A 481 21.06 10.70 -34.44
C ASP A 481 21.18 9.58 -35.46
N GLU A 482 22.40 9.12 -35.76
CA GLU A 482 22.63 8.06 -36.76
C GLU A 482 22.57 6.65 -36.17
N THR A 483 22.90 6.48 -34.88
CA THR A 483 22.97 5.15 -34.25
C THR A 483 21.98 4.99 -33.11
N VAL A 484 22.04 5.83 -32.07
CA VAL A 484 21.29 5.59 -30.84
C VAL A 484 19.78 5.67 -31.08
N ILE A 485 19.28 6.79 -31.61
CA ILE A 485 17.85 7.02 -31.86
C ILE A 485 17.25 5.96 -32.80
N PRO A 486 17.84 5.64 -33.97
CA PRO A 486 17.29 4.63 -34.86
C PRO A 486 17.19 3.24 -34.22
N ASN A 487 18.16 2.84 -33.39
CA ASN A 487 18.11 1.54 -32.72
C ASN A 487 17.10 1.51 -31.57
N VAL A 488 16.88 2.61 -30.84
CA VAL A 488 15.75 2.72 -29.88
C VAL A 488 14.40 2.60 -30.60
N GLN A 489 14.26 3.25 -31.76
CA GLN A 489 13.06 3.11 -32.59
C GLN A 489 12.88 1.69 -33.12
N GLN A 490 13.97 1.02 -33.48
CA GLN A 490 13.95 -0.39 -33.88
C GLN A 490 13.55 -1.31 -32.72
N PHE A 491 13.99 -1.05 -31.48
CA PHE A 491 13.57 -1.81 -30.31
C PHE A 491 12.05 -1.66 -30.07
N ALA A 492 11.55 -0.42 -30.12
CA ALA A 492 10.12 -0.15 -29.98
C ALA A 492 9.29 -0.86 -31.07
N ALA A 493 9.63 -0.66 -32.34
CA ALA A 493 8.87 -1.23 -33.46
C ALA A 493 9.08 -2.75 -33.63
N GLY A 494 10.30 -3.23 -33.38
CA GLY A 494 10.75 -4.59 -33.67
C GLY A 494 10.51 -5.59 -32.55
N THR A 495 10.37 -5.12 -31.30
CA THR A 495 10.21 -5.97 -30.11
C THR A 495 9.00 -5.55 -29.29
N VAL A 496 8.97 -4.33 -28.75
CA VAL A 496 7.88 -3.87 -27.85
C VAL A 496 6.52 -3.98 -28.55
N ASN A 497 6.42 -3.47 -29.78
CA ASN A 497 5.17 -3.51 -30.54
C ASN A 497 4.75 -4.94 -30.92
N LYS A 498 5.71 -5.85 -31.15
CA LYS A 498 5.40 -7.26 -31.43
C LYS A 498 4.88 -8.00 -30.20
N ASP A 499 5.43 -7.71 -29.04
CA ASP A 499 4.95 -8.30 -27.78
C ASP A 499 3.56 -7.78 -27.43
N VAL A 500 3.30 -6.49 -27.68
CA VAL A 500 1.96 -5.93 -27.59
C VAL A 500 1.03 -6.62 -28.58
N ASP A 501 1.42 -6.81 -29.83
CA ASP A 501 0.61 -7.54 -30.83
C ASP A 501 0.30 -8.96 -30.38
N ALA A 502 1.29 -9.70 -29.87
CA ALA A 502 1.09 -11.06 -29.38
C ALA A 502 0.12 -11.10 -28.17
N TYR A 503 0.21 -10.12 -27.27
CA TYR A 503 -0.70 -9.98 -26.15
C TYR A 503 -2.12 -9.60 -26.58
N LEU A 504 -2.26 -8.62 -27.48
CA LEU A 504 -3.53 -8.19 -28.05
C LEU A 504 -4.21 -9.34 -28.79
N GLU A 505 -3.47 -10.11 -29.59
CA GLU A 505 -3.99 -11.27 -30.31
C GLU A 505 -4.48 -12.37 -29.36
N HIS A 506 -3.70 -12.69 -28.30
CA HIS A 506 -4.09 -13.70 -27.31
C HIS A 506 -5.35 -13.31 -26.51
N THR A 507 -5.56 -12.01 -26.33
CA THR A 507 -6.69 -11.46 -25.56
C THR A 507 -7.80 -10.88 -26.44
N LYS A 508 -7.71 -11.04 -27.76
CA LYS A 508 -8.55 -10.44 -28.80
C LYS A 508 -10.05 -10.62 -28.54
N GLU A 509 -10.50 -11.86 -28.35
CA GLU A 509 -11.90 -12.17 -28.06
C GLU A 509 -12.37 -11.48 -26.78
N LEU A 510 -11.59 -11.58 -25.69
CA LEU A 510 -11.96 -10.97 -24.41
C LEU A 510 -12.07 -9.45 -24.53
N GLN A 511 -11.13 -8.79 -25.20
CA GLN A 511 -11.20 -7.34 -25.43
C GLN A 511 -12.41 -6.96 -26.26
N TYR A 512 -12.74 -7.74 -27.30
CA TYR A 512 -13.96 -7.55 -28.08
C TYR A 512 -15.21 -7.67 -27.20
N LEU A 513 -15.31 -8.71 -26.36
CA LEU A 513 -16.45 -8.91 -25.44
C LEU A 513 -16.59 -7.75 -24.46
N ILE A 514 -15.48 -7.33 -23.86
CA ILE A 514 -15.48 -6.21 -22.91
C ILE A 514 -15.96 -4.92 -23.61
N ALA A 515 -15.43 -4.61 -24.79
CA ALA A 515 -15.72 -3.35 -25.46
C ALA A 515 -17.12 -3.32 -26.11
N SER A 516 -17.60 -4.46 -26.64
CA SER A 516 -18.88 -4.53 -27.35
C SER A 516 -20.07 -4.91 -26.47
N LYS A 517 -19.85 -5.67 -25.39
CA LYS A 517 -20.92 -6.26 -24.55
C LYS A 517 -20.85 -5.80 -23.09
N GLY A 518 -19.66 -5.45 -22.60
CA GLY A 518 -19.45 -4.92 -21.26
C GLY A 518 -20.28 -3.68 -20.89
N PRO A 519 -20.61 -2.76 -21.82
CA PRO A 519 -21.50 -1.63 -21.54
C PRO A 519 -22.89 -1.96 -20.98
N LEU A 520 -23.41 -3.19 -21.15
CA LEU A 520 -24.67 -3.64 -20.55
C LEU A 520 -24.54 -4.03 -19.07
N MET A 521 -23.33 -4.09 -18.53
CA MET A 521 -23.04 -4.63 -17.21
C MET A 521 -22.75 -3.53 -16.19
N THR A 522 -22.98 -3.83 -14.91
CA THR A 522 -22.35 -3.06 -13.82
C THR A 522 -20.83 -3.33 -13.81
N PRO A 523 -20.02 -2.47 -13.17
CA PRO A 523 -18.60 -2.76 -12.96
C PRO A 523 -18.37 -4.12 -12.29
N GLU A 524 -19.18 -4.48 -11.28
CA GLU A 524 -19.11 -5.76 -10.59
C GLU A 524 -19.50 -6.94 -11.51
N GLN A 525 -20.56 -6.79 -12.30
CA GLN A 525 -20.98 -7.80 -13.28
C GLN A 525 -19.90 -8.02 -14.34
N LEU A 526 -19.30 -6.94 -14.85
CA LEU A 526 -18.19 -7.02 -15.80
C LEU A 526 -16.97 -7.71 -15.19
N THR A 527 -16.66 -7.39 -13.92
CA THR A 527 -15.59 -8.06 -13.15
C THR A 527 -15.79 -9.56 -13.13
N GLN A 528 -17.00 -9.97 -12.77
CA GLN A 528 -17.34 -11.38 -12.69
C GLN A 528 -17.32 -12.05 -14.08
N ALA A 529 -17.85 -11.38 -15.11
CA ALA A 529 -17.87 -11.90 -16.47
C ALA A 529 -16.47 -12.21 -17.01
N ILE A 530 -15.49 -11.35 -16.70
CA ILE A 530 -14.11 -11.54 -17.11
C ILE A 530 -13.44 -12.64 -16.30
N ALA A 531 -13.66 -12.67 -14.97
CA ALA A 531 -13.15 -13.73 -14.12
C ALA A 531 -13.65 -15.12 -14.58
N ASP A 532 -14.95 -15.22 -14.91
CA ASP A 532 -15.57 -16.45 -15.37
C ASP A 532 -15.14 -16.81 -16.79
N TYR A 533 -14.98 -15.84 -17.70
CA TYR A 533 -14.37 -16.07 -19.01
C TYR A 533 -12.95 -16.65 -18.88
N LYS A 534 -12.10 -16.03 -18.05
CA LYS A 534 -10.72 -16.49 -17.82
C LYS A 534 -10.69 -17.89 -17.23
N THR A 535 -11.60 -18.18 -16.30
CA THR A 535 -11.77 -19.50 -15.71
C THR A 535 -12.21 -20.53 -16.76
N GLY A 536 -13.16 -20.16 -17.63
CA GLY A 536 -13.66 -20.99 -18.72
C GLY A 536 -12.60 -21.35 -19.78
N LYS A 537 -11.68 -20.43 -20.09
CA LYS A 537 -10.53 -20.70 -21.00
C LYS A 537 -9.48 -21.64 -20.39
N GLY A 538 -9.47 -21.78 -19.07
CA GLY A 538 -8.60 -22.70 -18.33
C GLY A 538 -7.18 -22.19 -18.03
N PRO A 539 -6.42 -22.93 -17.19
CA PRO A 539 -5.13 -22.46 -16.66
C PRO A 539 -4.04 -22.18 -17.70
N GLN A 540 -4.02 -22.93 -18.81
CA GLN A 540 -3.00 -22.74 -19.86
C GLN A 540 -3.17 -21.39 -20.57
N TRP A 541 -4.42 -20.98 -20.84
CA TRP A 541 -4.70 -19.69 -21.44
C TRP A 541 -4.31 -18.55 -20.50
N GLN A 542 -4.59 -18.69 -19.19
CA GLN A 542 -4.22 -17.72 -18.17
C GLN A 542 -2.70 -17.60 -18.00
N GLN A 543 -1.96 -18.71 -18.00
CA GLN A 543 -0.50 -18.68 -17.93
C GLN A 543 0.07 -17.94 -19.14
N LYS A 544 -0.40 -18.26 -20.36
CA LYS A 544 0.04 -17.58 -21.58
C LYS A 544 -0.28 -16.08 -21.57
N GLU A 545 -1.45 -15.70 -21.04
CA GLU A 545 -1.80 -14.28 -20.83
C GLU A 545 -0.79 -13.59 -19.91
N GLN A 546 -0.45 -14.23 -18.77
CA GLN A 546 0.49 -13.70 -17.80
C GLN A 546 1.90 -13.56 -18.39
N ASP A 547 2.36 -14.58 -19.13
CA ASP A 547 3.67 -14.59 -19.78
C ASP A 547 3.78 -13.48 -20.83
N LEU A 548 2.77 -13.32 -21.69
CA LEU A 548 2.73 -12.26 -22.70
C LEU A 548 2.66 -10.87 -22.06
N ALA A 549 1.82 -10.71 -21.03
CA ALA A 549 1.76 -9.46 -20.30
C ALA A 549 3.07 -9.14 -19.56
N ALA A 550 3.79 -10.16 -19.08
CA ALA A 550 5.09 -9.98 -18.45
C ALA A 550 6.14 -9.49 -19.45
N LYS A 551 6.17 -10.05 -20.66
CA LYS A 551 7.04 -9.59 -21.73
C LYS A 551 6.78 -8.13 -22.13
N VAL A 552 5.51 -7.76 -22.37
CA VAL A 552 5.13 -6.37 -22.66
C VAL A 552 5.62 -5.41 -21.57
N ARG A 553 5.49 -5.81 -20.29
CA ARG A 553 5.97 -4.98 -19.17
C ARG A 553 7.49 -4.89 -19.12
N GLU A 554 8.19 -6.01 -19.32
CA GLU A 554 9.66 -6.06 -19.28
C GLU A 554 10.25 -5.17 -20.38
N ASP A 555 9.77 -5.31 -21.61
CA ASP A 555 10.28 -4.53 -22.73
C ASP A 555 9.76 -3.09 -22.71
N GLY A 556 8.54 -2.85 -22.21
CA GLY A 556 8.05 -1.52 -21.88
C GLY A 556 8.92 -0.81 -20.84
N LYS A 557 9.43 -1.53 -19.84
CA LYS A 557 10.37 -0.99 -18.83
C LYS A 557 11.72 -0.63 -19.43
N LYS A 558 12.28 -1.50 -20.28
CA LYS A 558 13.52 -1.20 -21.03
C LYS A 558 13.34 0.04 -21.90
N LEU A 559 12.22 0.13 -22.62
CA LEU A 559 11.93 1.29 -23.48
C LEU A 559 11.74 2.57 -22.65
N LEU A 560 11.08 2.48 -21.50
CA LEU A 560 10.93 3.62 -20.57
C LEU A 560 12.30 4.17 -20.13
N VAL A 561 13.26 3.29 -19.83
CA VAL A 561 14.63 3.68 -19.48
C VAL A 561 15.32 4.36 -20.66
N GLN A 562 15.22 3.80 -21.87
CA GLN A 562 15.80 4.43 -23.07
C GLN A 562 15.15 5.81 -23.37
N ILE A 563 13.84 5.95 -23.19
CA ILE A 563 13.12 7.22 -23.34
C ILE A 563 13.61 8.25 -22.31
N ASP A 564 13.81 7.85 -21.06
CA ASP A 564 14.36 8.72 -20.02
C ASP A 564 15.77 9.19 -20.37
N GLN A 565 16.64 8.28 -20.81
CA GLN A 565 18.02 8.60 -21.21
C GLN A 565 18.08 9.51 -22.43
N LEU A 566 17.20 9.34 -23.43
CA LEU A 566 17.06 10.25 -24.56
C LEU A 566 16.51 11.62 -24.15
N GLY A 567 15.56 11.64 -23.20
CA GLY A 567 15.01 12.87 -22.64
C GLY A 567 16.00 13.68 -21.82
N ASN A 568 17.10 13.05 -21.39
CA ASN A 568 18.08 13.60 -20.46
C ASN A 568 19.51 13.31 -20.92
N LEU A 569 19.89 13.77 -22.12
CA LEU A 569 21.24 13.55 -22.62
C LEU A 569 22.28 14.28 -21.73
N PRO A 570 23.50 13.72 -21.61
CA PRO A 570 24.62 14.42 -20.99
C PRO A 570 24.85 15.82 -21.58
N PRO A 571 25.31 16.82 -20.80
CA PRO A 571 25.54 18.19 -21.28
C PRO A 571 26.39 18.29 -22.54
N GLU A 572 27.34 17.37 -22.71
CA GLU A 572 28.23 17.25 -23.87
C GLU A 572 27.47 16.94 -25.16
N LEU A 573 26.29 16.33 -25.05
CA LEU A 573 25.41 15.91 -26.14
C LEU A 573 24.16 16.81 -26.28
N ALA A 574 24.12 17.97 -25.61
CA ALA A 574 22.96 18.87 -25.61
C ALA A 574 22.53 19.33 -27.01
N GLN A 575 23.44 19.35 -27.99
CA GLN A 575 23.14 19.65 -29.40
C GLN A 575 22.12 18.68 -30.03
N TYR A 576 22.07 17.43 -29.55
CA TYR A 576 21.15 16.38 -30.03
C TYR A 576 19.83 16.35 -29.25
N GLN A 577 19.69 17.11 -28.15
CA GLN A 577 18.53 17.03 -27.25
C GLN A 577 17.20 17.28 -27.98
N LYS A 578 17.18 18.21 -28.95
CA LYS A 578 15.97 18.47 -29.74
C LYS A 578 15.55 17.23 -30.54
N GLN A 579 16.48 16.59 -31.24
CA GLN A 579 16.21 15.41 -32.05
C GLN A 579 15.80 14.21 -31.19
N ALA A 580 16.43 14.06 -30.01
CA ALA A 580 16.05 13.05 -29.03
C ALA A 580 14.61 13.27 -28.52
N ASN A 581 14.23 14.51 -28.19
CA ASN A 581 12.86 14.84 -27.78
C ASN A 581 11.83 14.59 -28.91
N ASP A 582 12.19 14.90 -30.16
CA ASP A 582 11.35 14.62 -31.33
C ASP A 582 11.17 13.10 -31.54
N ALA A 583 12.22 12.31 -31.32
CA ALA A 583 12.16 10.85 -31.37
C ALA A 583 11.28 10.27 -30.26
N VAL A 584 11.44 10.73 -29.02
CA VAL A 584 10.57 10.36 -27.89
C VAL A 584 9.11 10.70 -28.20
N SER A 585 8.84 11.88 -28.78
CA SER A 585 7.48 12.28 -29.14
C SER A 585 6.85 11.34 -30.17
N LYS A 586 7.62 10.86 -31.16
CA LYS A 586 7.17 9.86 -32.14
C LYS A 586 6.89 8.50 -31.50
N LEU A 587 7.74 8.06 -30.58
CA LEU A 587 7.54 6.80 -29.84
C LEU A 587 6.24 6.85 -29.01
N LEU A 588 6.00 7.97 -28.31
CA LEU A 588 4.78 8.14 -27.52
C LEU A 588 3.52 8.25 -28.37
N ALA A 589 3.64 8.73 -29.62
CA ALA A 589 2.53 8.81 -30.55
C ALA A 589 2.11 7.43 -31.12
N ASP A 590 2.92 6.38 -30.98
CA ASP A 590 2.57 5.03 -31.39
C ASP A 590 1.67 4.35 -30.33
N ASP A 591 0.55 3.76 -30.75
CA ASP A 591 -0.47 3.21 -29.85
C ASP A 591 0.07 2.02 -29.02
N LYS A 592 0.88 1.16 -29.64
CA LYS A 592 1.41 -0.05 -29.02
C LYS A 592 2.52 0.29 -28.03
N THR A 593 3.39 1.22 -28.41
CA THR A 593 4.41 1.78 -27.50
C THR A 593 3.74 2.42 -26.28
N ALA A 594 2.74 3.29 -26.48
CA ALA A 594 2.01 3.92 -25.38
C ALA A 594 1.34 2.89 -24.47
N MET A 595 0.78 1.81 -25.04
CA MET A 595 0.21 0.71 -24.27
C MET A 595 1.24 -0.02 -23.42
N ALA A 596 2.41 -0.35 -23.97
CA ALA A 596 3.48 -0.99 -23.22
C ALA A 596 3.94 -0.13 -22.03
N LEU A 597 4.18 1.17 -22.26
CA LEU A 597 4.57 2.10 -21.20
C LEU A 597 3.48 2.24 -20.14
N ASN A 598 2.21 2.32 -20.54
CA ASN A 598 1.08 2.38 -19.61
C ASN A 598 0.98 1.10 -18.76
N MET A 599 1.10 -0.07 -19.38
CA MET A 599 1.10 -1.36 -18.69
C MET A 599 2.23 -1.48 -17.67
N THR A 600 3.43 -1.00 -18.01
CA THR A 600 4.58 -0.94 -17.11
C THR A 600 4.33 0.01 -15.93
N LEU A 601 3.98 1.27 -16.21
CA LEU A 601 3.84 2.32 -15.20
C LEU A 601 2.64 2.11 -14.27
N THR A 602 1.57 1.50 -14.74
CA THR A 602 0.40 1.19 -13.89
C THR A 602 0.73 0.10 -12.86
N GLN A 603 1.56 -0.89 -13.24
CA GLN A 603 1.92 -2.00 -12.36
C GLN A 603 3.08 -1.65 -11.43
N GLU A 604 4.05 -0.89 -11.93
CA GLU A 604 5.21 -0.37 -11.19
C GLU A 604 5.16 1.17 -11.09
N PRO A 605 4.13 1.77 -10.44
CA PRO A 605 3.97 3.23 -10.37
C PRO A 605 5.10 3.91 -9.59
N THR A 606 5.81 3.15 -8.75
CA THR A 606 7.01 3.61 -8.04
C THR A 606 8.13 4.00 -9.00
N LEU A 607 8.14 3.55 -10.26
CA LEU A 607 9.13 3.97 -11.26
C LEU A 607 9.11 5.49 -11.44
N LEU A 608 7.94 6.13 -11.53
CA LEU A 608 7.87 7.60 -11.66
C LEU A 608 8.31 8.33 -10.38
N GLY A 609 8.25 7.64 -9.23
CA GLY A 609 8.63 8.16 -7.92
C GLY A 609 10.14 8.21 -7.69
N LEU A 610 10.93 7.57 -8.55
CA LEU A 610 12.38 7.53 -8.38
C LEU A 610 13.00 8.86 -8.85
N PRO A 611 13.94 9.45 -8.08
CA PRO A 611 14.59 10.72 -8.44
C PRO A 611 15.18 10.77 -9.85
N LYS A 612 15.57 9.61 -10.39
CA LYS A 612 16.08 9.48 -11.76
C LYS A 612 15.04 9.71 -12.86
N PHE A 613 13.77 9.40 -12.60
CA PHE A 613 12.65 9.64 -13.52
C PHE A 613 11.93 10.97 -13.25
N ASP A 614 12.47 11.81 -12.36
CA ASP A 614 11.94 13.15 -12.07
C ASP A 614 11.79 14.01 -13.32
N LYS A 615 12.73 13.87 -14.26
CA LYS A 615 12.71 14.57 -15.54
C LYS A 615 11.88 13.84 -16.60
N LEU A 616 11.76 12.51 -16.51
CA LEU A 616 10.92 11.71 -17.38
C LEU A 616 9.45 12.17 -17.33
N ALA A 617 8.91 12.48 -16.14
CA ALA A 617 7.56 13.02 -16.04
C ALA A 617 7.41 14.31 -16.87
N GLY A 618 8.40 15.20 -16.84
CA GLY A 618 8.45 16.39 -17.70
C GLY A 618 8.51 16.04 -19.19
N THR A 619 9.38 15.10 -19.58
CA THR A 619 9.56 14.64 -20.96
C THR A 619 8.30 13.97 -21.52
N LEU A 620 7.65 13.08 -20.76
CA LEU A 620 6.40 12.43 -21.16
C LEU A 620 5.27 13.46 -21.33
N ARG A 621 5.21 14.47 -20.44
CA ARG A 621 4.21 15.56 -20.50
C ARG A 621 4.37 16.50 -21.70
N LEU A 622 5.46 16.43 -22.46
CA LEU A 622 5.62 17.17 -23.73
C LEU A 622 4.58 16.77 -24.78
N THR A 623 3.97 15.59 -24.63
CA THR A 623 2.90 15.11 -25.51
C THR A 623 1.61 14.95 -24.73
N ASP A 624 0.46 15.17 -25.37
CA ASP A 624 -0.85 14.96 -24.73
C ASP A 624 -1.04 13.52 -24.26
N ARG A 625 -0.48 12.55 -25.00
CA ARG A 625 -0.58 11.13 -24.67
C ARG A 625 0.35 10.72 -23.52
N GLY A 626 1.59 11.20 -23.50
CA GLY A 626 2.51 10.96 -22.39
C GLY A 626 2.06 11.66 -21.10
N ARG A 627 1.42 12.83 -21.18
CA ARG A 627 0.76 13.47 -20.03
C ARG A 627 -0.29 12.55 -19.38
N LYS A 628 -1.14 11.90 -20.18
CA LYS A 628 -2.16 10.96 -19.67
C LYS A 628 -1.56 9.74 -18.98
N ILE A 629 -0.49 9.18 -19.53
CA ILE A 629 0.22 8.05 -18.92
C ILE A 629 0.74 8.41 -17.53
N VAL A 630 1.31 9.61 -17.37
CA VAL A 630 1.79 10.12 -16.08
C VAL A 630 0.63 10.38 -15.11
N GLU A 631 -0.49 10.93 -15.59
CA GLU A 631 -1.69 11.18 -14.77
C GLU A 631 -2.34 9.89 -14.24
N GLU A 632 -2.38 8.82 -15.06
CA GLU A 632 -2.90 7.51 -14.66
C GLU A 632 -1.98 6.85 -13.61
N ALA A 633 -0.67 6.85 -13.83
CA ALA A 633 0.29 6.29 -12.89
C ALA A 633 0.28 7.03 -11.54
N ALA A 634 0.16 8.36 -11.57
CA ALA A 634 -0.06 9.20 -10.39
C ALA A 634 -1.35 8.78 -9.63
N THR A 635 -2.44 8.56 -10.36
CA THR A 635 -3.71 8.10 -9.80
C THR A 635 -3.57 6.74 -9.10
N GLN A 636 -2.84 5.80 -9.69
CA GLN A 636 -2.59 4.49 -9.09
C GLN A 636 -1.68 4.57 -7.86
N LEU A 637 -0.67 5.45 -7.87
CA LEU A 637 0.17 5.68 -6.69
C LEU A 637 -0.68 6.17 -5.51
N ILE A 638 -1.52 7.19 -5.73
CA ILE A 638 -2.47 7.70 -4.73
C ILE A 638 -3.39 6.59 -4.21
N ARG A 639 -3.91 5.76 -5.11
CA ARG A 639 -4.79 4.64 -4.74
C ARG A 639 -4.09 3.63 -3.83
N ARG A 640 -2.80 3.39 -4.04
CA ARG A 640 -2.00 2.41 -3.28
C ARG A 640 -1.45 2.96 -1.97
N THR A 641 -1.07 4.24 -1.92
CA THR A 641 -0.39 4.82 -0.76
C THR A 641 -1.33 5.61 0.15
N VAL A 642 -2.22 6.42 -0.44
CA VAL A 642 -3.03 7.37 0.30
C VAL A 642 -4.33 6.74 0.77
N ILE A 643 -5.09 6.10 -0.12
CA ILE A 643 -6.44 5.57 0.21
C ILE A 643 -6.44 4.58 1.38
N PRO A 644 -5.52 3.61 1.51
CA PRO A 644 -5.51 2.68 2.64
C PRO A 644 -5.29 3.38 3.99
N GLY A 645 -4.57 4.49 4.03
CA GLY A 645 -4.34 5.29 5.23
C GLY A 645 -5.62 5.86 5.84
N PHE A 646 -6.70 5.97 5.06
CA PHE A 646 -8.01 6.49 5.49
C PHE A 646 -9.03 5.40 5.84
N ALA A 647 -8.73 4.12 5.63
CA ALA A 647 -9.69 3.03 5.80
C ALA A 647 -10.16 2.86 7.26
N ASP A 648 -9.28 3.16 8.23
CA ASP A 648 -9.52 3.01 9.67
C ASP A 648 -9.53 4.36 10.42
N PHE A 649 -9.78 5.48 9.73
CA PHE A 649 -9.71 6.81 10.35
C PHE A 649 -10.82 7.01 11.40
N ASP A 650 -10.41 7.30 12.64
CA ASP A 650 -11.30 7.56 13.78
C ASP A 650 -10.93 8.91 14.43
N PRO A 651 -11.79 9.94 14.33
CA PRO A 651 -11.50 11.28 14.84
C PRO A 651 -11.41 11.34 16.37
N SER A 652 -11.79 10.27 17.08
CA SER A 652 -11.65 10.15 18.53
C SER A 652 -10.35 9.46 18.96
N ASN A 653 -9.61 8.85 18.02
CA ASN A 653 -8.37 8.13 18.29
C ASN A 653 -7.16 8.87 17.67
N PRO A 654 -6.29 9.51 18.48
CA PRO A 654 -5.09 10.21 18.02
C PRO A 654 -4.14 9.35 17.18
N ALA A 655 -4.10 8.04 17.39
CA ALA A 655 -3.22 7.13 16.63
C ALA A 655 -3.64 6.98 15.16
N THR A 656 -4.92 7.20 14.84
CA THR A 656 -5.41 7.14 13.45
C THR A 656 -5.11 8.43 12.67
N PHE A 657 -5.05 9.58 13.35
CA PHE A 657 -4.54 10.82 12.77
C PHE A 657 -3.10 10.66 12.33
N LYS A 658 -2.27 9.97 13.12
CA LYS A 658 -0.88 9.68 12.72
C LYS A 658 -0.80 8.84 11.45
N LYS A 659 -1.68 7.85 11.26
CA LYS A 659 -1.71 7.04 10.01
C LYS A 659 -2.13 7.86 8.79
N VAL A 660 -3.12 8.74 8.95
CA VAL A 660 -3.56 9.67 7.90
C VAL A 660 -2.47 10.69 7.59
N ASP A 661 -1.81 11.23 8.62
CA ASP A 661 -0.69 12.16 8.48
C ASP A 661 0.50 11.47 7.81
N ASP A 662 0.90 10.26 8.24
CA ASP A 662 1.97 9.48 7.61
C ASP A 662 1.64 9.16 6.13
N ALA A 663 0.36 8.89 5.79
CA ALA A 663 -0.10 8.68 4.40
C ALA A 663 -0.08 9.98 3.57
N LEU A 664 -0.50 11.11 4.13
CA LEU A 664 -0.45 12.42 3.47
C LEU A 664 0.99 12.98 3.38
N VAL A 665 1.86 12.65 4.34
CA VAL A 665 3.30 12.94 4.32
C VAL A 665 4.00 12.09 3.26
N SER A 666 3.63 10.83 3.07
CA SER A 666 4.11 10.03 1.94
C SER A 666 3.71 10.63 0.58
N PHE A 667 2.60 11.37 0.56
CA PHE A 667 2.10 12.12 -0.61
C PHE A 667 2.79 13.49 -0.79
N LYS A 668 3.45 14.03 0.25
CA LYS A 668 4.30 15.24 0.18
C LYS A 668 5.67 14.97 -0.44
N ASP A 669 6.03 13.73 -0.76
CA ASP A 669 7.31 13.46 -1.41
C ASP A 669 7.46 14.21 -2.75
N GLY A 670 8.64 14.77 -3.00
CA GLY A 670 8.91 15.71 -4.10
C GLY A 670 8.66 15.16 -5.50
N SER A 671 8.58 13.84 -5.60
CA SER A 671 8.26 13.10 -6.82
C SER A 671 6.81 13.33 -7.28
N MET A 672 5.85 13.46 -6.36
CA MET A 672 4.43 13.57 -6.70
C MET A 672 4.08 14.96 -7.28
N ALA A 673 4.65 16.03 -6.73
CA ALA A 673 4.46 17.38 -7.29
C ALA A 673 4.93 17.44 -8.75
N LYS A 674 6.06 16.81 -9.06
CA LYS A 674 6.59 16.70 -10.42
C LYS A 674 5.71 15.86 -11.34
N MET A 675 5.21 14.71 -10.87
CA MET A 675 4.25 13.89 -11.65
C MET A 675 3.00 14.68 -12.02
N LEU A 676 2.46 15.43 -11.06
CA LEU A 676 1.27 16.27 -11.26
C LEU A 676 1.57 17.54 -12.08
N GLY A 677 2.85 17.88 -12.26
CA GLY A 677 3.29 19.09 -12.96
C GLY A 677 2.98 20.37 -12.18
N VAL A 678 3.05 20.30 -10.85
CA VAL A 678 2.78 21.40 -9.92
C VAL A 678 4.02 21.71 -9.09
N LYS A 679 4.09 22.89 -8.48
CA LYS A 679 5.15 23.18 -7.52
C LYS A 679 4.93 22.39 -6.24
N GLN A 680 6.03 21.99 -5.58
CA GLN A 680 5.96 21.36 -4.28
C GLN A 680 5.17 22.21 -3.27
N SER A 681 5.40 23.52 -3.26
CA SER A 681 4.69 24.46 -2.37
C SER A 681 3.19 24.57 -2.67
N GLU A 682 2.74 24.22 -3.87
CA GLU A 682 1.33 24.18 -4.24
C GLU A 682 0.70 22.86 -3.81
N LEU A 683 1.42 21.75 -3.99
CA LEU A 683 1.03 20.45 -3.48
C LEU A 683 0.92 20.47 -1.94
N ASP A 684 1.90 21.05 -1.25
CA ASP A 684 1.89 21.21 0.21
C ASP A 684 0.67 22.02 0.69
N LYS A 685 0.31 23.10 -0.03
CA LYS A 685 -0.90 23.87 0.25
C LYS A 685 -2.17 23.05 0.04
N ALA A 686 -2.22 22.27 -1.04
CA ALA A 686 -3.36 21.43 -1.37
C ALA A 686 -3.55 20.32 -0.32
N ILE A 687 -2.46 19.70 0.14
CA ILE A 687 -2.46 18.68 1.20
C ILE A 687 -2.86 19.31 2.54
N LYS A 688 -2.32 20.49 2.86
CA LYS A 688 -2.71 21.21 4.07
C LYS A 688 -4.20 21.55 4.10
N LEU A 689 -4.80 21.92 2.96
CA LEU A 689 -6.24 22.11 2.88
C LEU A 689 -7.02 20.83 3.15
N VAL A 690 -6.51 19.67 2.70
CA VAL A 690 -7.09 18.35 3.03
C VAL A 690 -6.95 18.05 4.52
N GLU A 691 -5.78 18.27 5.12
CA GLU A 691 -5.53 18.12 6.56
C GLU A 691 -6.46 19.02 7.41
N ASP A 692 -6.58 20.29 7.03
CA ASP A 692 -7.44 21.27 7.69
C ASP A 692 -8.93 20.94 7.55
N SER A 693 -9.29 20.18 6.50
CA SER A 693 -10.65 19.71 6.27
C SER A 693 -11.03 18.49 7.10
N LEU A 694 -10.06 17.79 7.71
CA LEU A 694 -10.34 16.58 8.49
C LEU A 694 -11.25 16.90 9.69
N PRO A 695 -12.26 16.04 9.96
CA PRO A 695 -13.08 16.13 11.15
C PRO A 695 -12.23 15.98 12.42
N LYS A 696 -12.53 16.78 13.44
CA LYS A 696 -11.95 16.69 14.78
C LYS A 696 -13.02 16.20 15.77
N ALA A 697 -12.58 15.56 16.86
CA ALA A 697 -13.48 15.16 17.94
C ALA A 697 -14.31 16.35 18.43
N GLY A 698 -15.64 16.25 18.34
CA GLY A 698 -16.57 17.29 18.78
C GLY A 698 -17.00 18.31 17.72
N ASP A 699 -16.50 18.22 16.47
CA ASP A 699 -16.97 19.08 15.38
C ASP A 699 -18.48 18.88 15.13
N THR A 700 -19.21 19.99 15.00
CA THR A 700 -20.63 19.97 14.61
C THR A 700 -20.79 19.71 13.10
N PRO A 701 -21.96 19.20 12.64
CA PRO A 701 -22.23 19.04 11.22
C PRO A 701 -22.05 20.33 10.39
N ALA A 702 -22.34 21.49 10.97
CA ALA A 702 -22.14 22.79 10.33
C ALA A 702 -20.65 23.18 10.20
N GLU A 703 -19.81 22.77 11.15
CA GLU A 703 -18.36 22.99 11.11
C GLU A 703 -17.69 22.08 10.09
N VAL A 704 -18.12 20.81 10.01
CA VAL A 704 -17.70 19.87 8.97
C VAL A 704 -18.06 20.40 7.57
N GLU A 705 -19.28 20.91 7.41
CA GLU A 705 -19.73 21.52 6.16
C GLU A 705 -18.90 22.77 5.78
N ARG A 706 -18.58 23.62 6.76
CA ARG A 706 -17.72 24.79 6.57
C ARG A 706 -16.32 24.39 6.13
N LYS A 707 -15.71 23.40 6.78
CA LYS A 707 -14.39 22.85 6.43
C LYS A 707 -14.35 22.29 5.00
N MET A 708 -15.40 21.59 4.58
CA MET A 708 -15.50 21.07 3.21
C MET A 708 -15.67 22.16 2.15
N ARG A 709 -16.41 23.24 2.44
CA ARG A 709 -16.45 24.42 1.57
C ARG A 709 -15.08 25.10 1.46
N GLN A 710 -14.36 25.18 2.57
CA GLN A 710 -13.01 25.76 2.61
C GLN A 710 -12.00 24.92 1.82
N LEU A 711 -12.07 23.58 1.92
CA LEU A 711 -11.30 22.68 1.07
C LEU A 711 -11.57 22.95 -0.41
N ASN A 712 -12.85 22.98 -0.80
CA ASN A 712 -13.23 23.14 -2.20
C ASN A 712 -12.79 24.49 -2.77
N ALA A 713 -13.06 25.60 -2.07
CA ALA A 713 -12.65 26.93 -2.47
C ALA A 713 -11.13 27.11 -2.46
N GLY A 714 -10.47 26.61 -1.41
CA GLY A 714 -9.01 26.69 -1.28
C GLY A 714 -8.29 25.96 -2.40
N LEU A 715 -8.76 24.76 -2.79
CA LEU A 715 -8.19 24.01 -3.91
C LEU A 715 -8.41 24.71 -5.27
N ASP A 716 -9.56 25.38 -5.46
CA ASP A 716 -9.85 26.16 -6.68
C ASP A 716 -9.00 27.43 -6.82
N GLU A 717 -8.50 27.97 -5.70
CA GLU A 717 -7.66 29.16 -5.64
C GLU A 717 -6.16 28.88 -5.88
N ILE A 718 -5.71 27.62 -5.76
CA ILE A 718 -4.31 27.26 -6.04
C ILE A 718 -4.05 27.37 -7.55
N THR A 719 -3.30 28.41 -7.93
CA THR A 719 -2.99 28.77 -9.31
C THR A 719 -1.47 28.77 -9.50
N ASP A 720 -0.95 28.11 -10.56
CA ASP A 720 0.48 28.19 -10.91
C ASP A 720 0.84 29.58 -11.47
N THR A 721 2.10 29.96 -11.33
CA THR A 721 2.81 31.06 -12.02
C THR A 721 2.61 31.13 -13.53
N ASN A 722 2.28 30.01 -14.21
CA ASN A 722 1.96 30.00 -15.65
C ASN A 722 0.44 30.05 -15.94
N GLY A 723 -0.41 30.26 -14.93
CA GLY A 723 -1.86 30.38 -15.08
C GLY A 723 -2.64 29.06 -15.17
N ILE A 724 -1.98 27.92 -14.97
CA ILE A 724 -2.59 26.59 -14.97
C ILE A 724 -3.21 26.31 -13.59
N LYS A 725 -4.48 25.89 -13.57
CA LYS A 725 -5.26 25.66 -12.34
C LYS A 725 -5.23 24.19 -11.92
N ALA A 726 -4.06 23.71 -11.49
CA ALA A 726 -3.80 22.28 -11.34
C ALA A 726 -4.68 21.53 -10.32
N PHE A 727 -5.28 22.24 -9.35
CA PHE A 727 -6.16 21.65 -8.32
C PHE A 727 -7.61 22.11 -8.40
N LYS A 728 -8.02 22.69 -9.52
CA LYS A 728 -9.43 23.04 -9.74
C LYS A 728 -10.35 21.81 -9.70
N ASN A 729 -11.63 22.05 -9.47
CA ASN A 729 -12.64 21.00 -9.47
C ASN A 729 -12.83 20.26 -10.82
N ASP A 730 -12.30 20.78 -11.93
CA ASP A 730 -12.30 20.15 -13.25
C ASP A 730 -11.05 19.29 -13.52
N THR A 731 -9.97 19.46 -12.74
CA THR A 731 -8.71 18.72 -12.91
C THR A 731 -8.65 17.42 -12.10
N THR A 732 -7.95 16.41 -12.63
CA THR A 732 -7.77 15.10 -11.98
C THR A 732 -7.20 15.22 -10.54
N PRO A 733 -6.13 16.00 -10.29
CA PRO A 733 -5.56 16.13 -8.95
C PRO A 733 -6.50 16.86 -7.98
N GLY A 734 -7.20 17.89 -8.46
CA GLY A 734 -8.18 18.63 -7.67
C GLY A 734 -9.39 17.79 -7.28
N LYS A 735 -9.88 16.94 -8.18
CA LYS A 735 -10.97 15.99 -7.91
C LYS A 735 -10.56 14.92 -6.89
N ILE A 736 -9.37 14.36 -7.02
CA ILE A 736 -8.83 13.35 -6.09
C ILE A 736 -8.73 13.89 -4.66
N LEU A 737 -8.15 15.09 -4.47
CA LEU A 737 -8.01 15.67 -3.14
C LEU A 737 -9.37 15.99 -2.49
N ARG A 738 -10.36 16.39 -3.30
CA ARG A 738 -11.75 16.57 -2.83
C ARG A 738 -12.42 15.25 -2.44
N ILE A 739 -12.13 14.16 -3.16
CA ILE A 739 -12.61 12.81 -2.81
C ILE A 739 -11.98 12.36 -1.48
N ILE A 740 -10.67 12.58 -1.29
CA ILE A 740 -9.98 12.25 -0.03
C ILE A 740 -10.59 13.03 1.15
N GLY A 741 -10.80 14.35 1.01
CA GLY A 741 -11.45 15.16 2.03
C GLY A 741 -12.90 14.72 2.34
N THR A 742 -13.63 14.27 1.31
CA THR A 742 -15.00 13.76 1.47
C THR A 742 -15.02 12.39 2.17
N ALA A 743 -14.09 11.49 1.83
CA ALA A 743 -13.97 10.18 2.46
C ALA A 743 -13.62 10.30 3.95
N ALA A 744 -12.69 11.18 4.31
CA ALA A 744 -12.33 11.46 5.70
C ALA A 744 -13.49 12.05 6.51
N THR A 745 -14.31 12.91 5.86
CA THR A 745 -15.51 13.50 6.46
C THR A 745 -16.56 12.44 6.80
N LEU A 746 -16.76 11.47 5.90
CA LEU A 746 -17.72 10.38 6.12
C LEU A 746 -17.28 9.43 7.24
N ALA A 747 -15.98 9.15 7.38
CA ALA A 747 -15.44 8.34 8.47
C ALA A 747 -15.59 9.03 9.83
N GLY A 748 -15.41 10.36 9.89
CA GLY A 748 -15.50 11.11 11.14
C GLY A 748 -16.90 11.25 11.77
N LEU A 749 -17.95 11.15 10.95
CA LEU A 749 -19.35 11.24 11.42
C LEU A 749 -19.89 9.92 12.03
N VAL A 750 -19.14 8.82 11.95
CA VAL A 750 -19.59 7.49 12.38
C VAL A 750 -19.56 7.32 13.91
N ASN A 751 -18.83 8.16 14.66
CA ASN A 751 -18.52 7.91 16.07
C ASN A 751 -19.20 8.84 17.10
N THR A 752 -20.23 9.59 16.70
CA THR A 752 -21.03 10.41 17.63
C THR A 752 -22.12 9.57 18.33
N GLY A 753 -21.72 8.72 19.28
CA GLY A 753 -22.42 8.52 20.56
C GLY A 753 -23.87 7.98 20.64
N VAL A 754 -24.42 7.22 19.68
CA VAL A 754 -25.74 6.56 19.88
C VAL A 754 -25.80 5.13 19.28
N ASN A 755 -25.80 4.12 20.16
CA ASN A 755 -26.14 2.69 19.99
C ASN A 755 -25.61 1.91 18.77
N PHE A 756 -24.38 1.40 18.89
CA PHE A 756 -23.66 0.58 17.90
C PHE A 756 -23.76 -0.95 18.12
N ALA A 757 -24.54 -1.43 19.10
CA ALA A 757 -24.42 -2.79 19.63
C ALA A 757 -24.91 -3.94 18.72
N ASN A 758 -25.67 -3.68 17.64
CA ASN A 758 -26.40 -4.75 16.92
C ASN A 758 -26.09 -4.94 15.42
N ASN A 759 -25.13 -4.22 14.81
CA ASN A 759 -24.69 -4.51 13.43
C ASN A 759 -23.32 -3.86 13.10
N PRO A 760 -22.22 -4.62 12.98
CA PRO A 760 -20.86 -4.07 12.85
C PRO A 760 -20.46 -3.79 11.39
N THR A 761 -21.30 -3.10 10.61
CA THR A 761 -20.90 -2.62 9.27
C THR A 761 -21.31 -1.17 9.03
N TRP A 762 -20.47 -0.44 8.29
CA TRP A 762 -20.65 0.94 7.78
C TRP A 762 -22.03 1.26 7.17
N LYS A 763 -22.81 0.22 6.87
CA LYS A 763 -24.18 0.26 6.33
C LYS A 763 -25.20 0.85 7.30
N GLY A 764 -24.96 0.78 8.61
CA GLY A 764 -25.86 1.34 9.64
C GLY A 764 -25.76 2.86 9.77
N GLY A 765 -24.54 3.42 9.65
CA GLY A 765 -24.28 4.85 9.84
C GLY A 765 -24.81 5.74 8.70
N LEU A 766 -24.77 5.27 7.45
CA LEU A 766 -25.21 6.06 6.29
C LEU A 766 -26.74 6.25 6.25
N LYS A 767 -27.51 5.27 6.75
CA LYS A 767 -28.97 5.37 6.86
C LYS A 767 -29.40 6.37 7.94
N MET A 768 -28.59 6.54 8.98
CA MET A 768 -28.91 7.40 10.13
C MET A 768 -28.75 8.89 9.82
N VAL A 769 -27.79 9.26 8.96
CA VAL A 769 -27.59 10.64 8.44
C VAL A 769 -28.77 11.11 7.56
N ILE A 770 -29.48 10.18 6.94
CA ILE A 770 -30.68 10.47 6.12
C ILE A 770 -31.93 10.61 7.00
N ASP A 771 -31.99 9.90 8.14
CA ASP A 771 -33.18 9.83 8.99
C ASP A 771 -33.13 10.81 10.20
N ALA A 772 -31.98 11.43 10.52
CA ALA A 772 -31.84 12.38 11.63
C ALA A 772 -31.52 13.81 11.15
N ALA A 773 -32.50 14.70 11.33
CA ALA A 773 -32.53 16.12 10.97
C ALA A 773 -32.81 16.42 9.48
N GLY A 774 -33.86 17.22 9.23
CA GLY A 774 -34.36 17.59 7.90
C GLY A 774 -33.38 18.43 7.07
N VAL A 775 -32.35 17.77 6.51
CA VAL A 775 -31.31 18.37 5.66
C VAL A 775 -31.41 17.82 4.22
N SER A 776 -32.62 17.51 3.75
CA SER A 776 -32.84 17.05 2.36
C SER A 776 -32.57 18.13 1.31
N GLN A 777 -32.54 19.42 1.69
CA GLN A 777 -32.26 20.52 0.75
C GLN A 777 -30.77 20.91 0.62
N ARG A 778 -29.90 20.61 1.60
CA ARG A 778 -28.50 21.10 1.59
C ARG A 778 -27.46 20.09 1.09
N ALA A 779 -27.77 18.79 1.09
CA ALA A 779 -26.96 17.79 0.41
C ALA A 779 -26.89 18.02 -1.12
N ILE A 780 -27.90 18.70 -1.68
CA ILE A 780 -27.98 19.12 -3.08
C ILE A 780 -27.04 20.32 -3.36
N GLU A 781 -26.86 21.23 -2.39
CA GLU A 781 -25.91 22.35 -2.50
C GLU A 781 -24.46 21.91 -2.33
N LEU A 782 -24.16 20.90 -1.51
CA LEU A 782 -22.82 20.28 -1.47
C LEU A 782 -22.49 19.58 -2.80
N SER A 783 -23.42 18.82 -3.39
CA SER A 783 -23.18 18.16 -4.69
C SER A 783 -23.04 19.15 -5.84
N HIS A 784 -23.75 20.29 -5.81
CA HIS A 784 -23.52 21.43 -6.70
C HIS A 784 -22.17 22.12 -6.45
N GLY A 785 -21.78 22.33 -5.19
CA GLY A 785 -20.51 22.95 -4.80
C GLY A 785 -19.27 22.13 -5.14
N PHE A 786 -19.38 20.80 -5.13
CA PHE A 786 -18.32 19.86 -5.56
C PHE A 786 -18.31 19.58 -7.07
N GLY A 787 -19.19 20.19 -7.86
CA GLY A 787 -19.28 19.96 -9.31
C GLY A 787 -19.82 18.59 -9.74
N LEU A 788 -20.47 17.84 -8.83
CA LEU A 788 -21.07 16.53 -9.13
C LEU A 788 -22.40 16.63 -9.91
N LEU A 789 -23.00 17.83 -9.95
CA LEU A 789 -24.16 18.15 -10.78
C LEU A 789 -23.99 19.55 -11.37
N SER A 790 -23.55 19.63 -12.63
CA SER A 790 -23.53 20.88 -13.39
C SER A 790 -24.31 20.71 -14.70
N GLY A 791 -25.53 21.25 -14.73
CA GLY A 791 -26.40 21.34 -15.91
C GLY A 791 -27.80 21.76 -15.48
N GLY A 792 -28.25 22.95 -15.91
CA GLY A 792 -29.42 23.64 -15.36
C GLY A 792 -30.78 22.97 -15.59
N ASN A 793 -31.62 23.08 -14.57
CA ASN A 793 -33.09 22.94 -14.50
C ASN A 793 -33.77 21.73 -15.16
N LYS A 794 -33.99 20.68 -14.34
CA LYS A 794 -35.29 19.99 -14.13
C LYS A 794 -35.12 18.98 -13.00
N THR A 795 -35.33 19.47 -11.78
CA THR A 795 -35.25 18.71 -10.52
C THR A 795 -36.66 18.34 -10.11
N VAL A 796 -37.00 17.05 -9.99
CA VAL A 796 -37.96 16.46 -9.00
C VAL A 796 -38.04 14.92 -9.11
N GLU A 797 -37.68 14.26 -10.21
CA GLU A 797 -37.93 12.79 -10.36
C GLU A 797 -36.85 11.83 -9.83
N VAL A 798 -35.71 12.31 -9.31
CA VAL A 798 -34.55 11.44 -9.00
C VAL A 798 -34.52 10.89 -7.56
N PHE A 799 -35.48 11.23 -6.70
CA PHE A 799 -35.49 10.75 -5.30
C PHE A 799 -36.85 10.20 -4.83
N GLY A 800 -37.45 9.32 -5.64
CA GLY A 800 -38.58 8.49 -5.23
C GLY A 800 -38.17 7.03 -5.00
N SER A 801 -38.08 6.61 -3.74
CA SER A 801 -38.25 5.20 -3.29
C SER A 801 -37.29 4.12 -3.84
N SER A 802 -36.25 3.77 -3.05
CA SER A 802 -36.12 2.42 -2.46
C SER A 802 -34.77 2.21 -1.77
N SER A 803 -34.83 1.53 -0.62
CA SER A 803 -33.77 1.29 0.34
C SER A 803 -32.85 0.13 -0.05
N LYS A 804 -31.55 0.40 -0.25
CA LYS A 804 -30.37 -0.46 0.08
C LYS A 804 -29.08 0.11 -0.55
N PRO A 805 -28.29 0.95 0.15
CA PRO A 805 -27.06 1.54 -0.39
C PRO A 805 -25.84 1.10 0.41
N ALA A 806 -25.10 0.09 -0.06
CA ALA A 806 -23.89 -0.34 0.65
C ALA A 806 -22.80 -1.00 -0.21
N VAL A 807 -22.60 -0.58 -1.46
CA VAL A 807 -21.42 -0.97 -2.28
C VAL A 807 -20.88 0.21 -3.12
N LYS A 808 -21.59 1.35 -3.16
CA LYS A 808 -21.43 2.36 -4.22
C LYS A 808 -20.16 3.24 -4.14
N VAL A 809 -19.39 3.25 -3.06
CA VAL A 809 -18.29 4.24 -2.91
C VAL A 809 -16.94 3.76 -3.47
N LEU A 810 -16.65 2.46 -3.47
CA LEU A 810 -15.41 1.95 -4.11
C LEU A 810 -15.53 1.86 -5.65
N GLY A 811 -16.74 1.71 -6.19
CA GLY A 811 -17.01 1.71 -7.64
C GLY A 811 -17.23 3.10 -8.24
N ALA A 812 -17.68 4.10 -7.46
CA ALA A 812 -17.95 5.45 -7.97
C ALA A 812 -16.70 6.32 -8.14
N VAL A 813 -15.60 6.02 -7.44
CA VAL A 813 -14.38 6.84 -7.55
C VAL A 813 -13.72 6.68 -8.91
N GLY A 814 -13.83 5.53 -9.59
CA GLY A 814 -13.25 5.36 -10.93
C GLY A 814 -14.17 5.77 -12.09
N ALA A 815 -15.49 5.70 -11.93
CA ALA A 815 -16.45 5.99 -13.01
C ALA A 815 -16.60 7.48 -13.35
N ILE A 816 -16.17 8.40 -12.48
CA ILE A 816 -16.34 9.85 -12.66
C ILE A 816 -15.21 10.48 -13.49
N PHE A 817 -14.04 9.83 -13.60
CA PHE A 817 -12.86 10.45 -14.21
C PHE A 817 -12.85 10.44 -15.75
N ASP A 818 -13.35 9.38 -16.41
CA ASP A 818 -13.29 9.28 -17.88
C ASP A 818 -14.48 9.91 -18.62
N VAL A 819 -15.59 10.17 -17.92
CA VAL A 819 -16.80 10.77 -18.52
C VAL A 819 -16.58 12.24 -18.94
N TRP A 820 -15.66 12.94 -18.29
CA TRP A 820 -15.50 14.39 -18.47
C TRP A 820 -14.52 14.75 -19.60
N ASN A 821 -13.46 13.97 -19.81
CA ASN A 821 -12.48 14.24 -20.87
C ASN A 821 -13.06 13.97 -22.27
N ALA A 822 -14.06 13.08 -22.40
CA ALA A 822 -14.72 12.76 -23.67
C ALA A 822 -15.41 13.97 -24.30
N VAL A 823 -16.01 14.87 -23.50
CA VAL A 823 -16.82 16.00 -23.98
C VAL A 823 -15.97 17.10 -24.64
N ASP A 824 -14.73 17.30 -24.19
CA ASP A 824 -13.86 18.36 -24.71
C ASP A 824 -13.13 17.97 -26.00
N TYR A 825 -12.90 16.67 -26.26
CA TYR A 825 -12.37 16.21 -27.56
C TYR A 825 -13.35 16.40 -28.72
N PHE A 826 -14.67 16.29 -28.46
CA PHE A 826 -15.70 16.59 -29.45
C PHE A 826 -15.83 18.08 -29.76
N LYS A 827 -15.50 18.96 -28.81
CA LYS A 827 -15.46 20.41 -29.05
C LYS A 827 -14.19 20.85 -29.80
N ALA A 828 -13.11 20.08 -29.71
CA ALA A 828 -11.82 20.37 -30.34
C ALA A 828 -11.65 19.83 -31.78
N GLY A 829 -12.59 19.02 -32.28
CA GLY A 829 -12.60 18.58 -33.68
C GLY A 829 -11.60 17.47 -34.05
N ASP A 830 -11.18 16.63 -33.09
CA ASP A 830 -10.28 15.49 -33.32
C ASP A 830 -11.06 14.14 -33.33
N PRO A 831 -11.41 13.61 -34.52
CA PRO A 831 -12.26 12.43 -34.65
C PRO A 831 -11.58 11.11 -34.23
N THR A 832 -10.25 11.08 -34.21
CA THR A 832 -9.43 9.91 -33.82
C THR A 832 -9.40 9.73 -32.30
N MET A 833 -9.32 10.83 -31.55
CA MET A 833 -9.45 10.81 -30.09
C MET A 833 -10.92 10.70 -29.64
N GLY A 834 -11.87 11.13 -30.47
CA GLY A 834 -13.31 10.94 -30.27
C GLY A 834 -13.74 9.46 -30.30
N SER A 835 -13.14 8.62 -31.14
CA SER A 835 -13.44 7.18 -31.20
C SER A 835 -12.83 6.37 -30.05
N LEU A 836 -11.68 6.80 -29.51
CA LEU A 836 -11.13 6.28 -28.25
C LEU A 836 -12.09 6.51 -27.07
N SER A 837 -12.89 7.57 -27.15
CA SER A 837 -13.86 7.97 -26.14
C SER A 837 -15.19 7.23 -26.29
N LEU A 838 -15.45 6.50 -27.38
CA LEU A 838 -16.76 5.85 -27.63
C LEU A 838 -17.00 4.61 -26.77
N VAL A 839 -15.93 4.01 -26.24
CA VAL A 839 -16.05 3.02 -25.17
C VAL A 839 -16.37 3.67 -23.81
N ALA A 840 -16.28 5.00 -23.73
CA ALA A 840 -16.74 5.83 -22.61
C ALA A 840 -17.94 6.76 -22.98
N GLY A 841 -18.47 6.67 -24.21
CA GLY A 841 -19.39 7.65 -24.80
C GLY A 841 -20.86 7.24 -24.86
N GLY A 842 -21.21 6.06 -24.36
CA GLY A 842 -22.60 5.56 -24.27
C GLY A 842 -22.71 4.28 -23.45
N GLY A 843 -21.94 4.14 -22.36
CA GLY A 843 -21.84 2.88 -21.61
C GLY A 843 -20.66 2.82 -20.65
N THR A 844 -20.82 3.45 -19.49
CA THR A 844 -19.77 3.85 -18.54
C THR A 844 -19.22 2.72 -17.66
N VAL A 845 -18.34 1.83 -18.17
CA VAL A 845 -17.80 0.74 -17.32
C VAL A 845 -16.26 0.66 -17.26
N MET A 846 -15.53 1.12 -18.26
CA MET A 846 -14.13 0.66 -18.41
C MET A 846 -13.08 1.35 -17.53
N ALA A 847 -13.28 2.62 -17.18
CA ALA A 847 -12.37 3.41 -16.35
C ALA A 847 -12.30 2.96 -14.88
N ALA A 848 -13.39 2.35 -14.39
CA ALA A 848 -13.64 2.25 -12.96
C ALA A 848 -12.85 1.14 -12.24
N LEU A 849 -12.04 0.38 -12.98
CA LEU A 849 -11.62 -0.97 -12.61
C LEU A 849 -10.11 -1.09 -12.64
N GLY A 850 -9.42 -0.46 -11.67
CA GLY A 850 -7.96 -0.50 -11.59
C GLY A 850 -7.38 -1.89 -11.25
N THR A 851 -6.04 -1.98 -11.29
CA THR A 851 -5.21 -3.21 -11.34
C THR A 851 -5.23 -4.15 -10.12
N GLY A 852 -6.00 -3.84 -9.07
CA GLY A 852 -6.19 -4.69 -7.88
C GLY A 852 -7.44 -5.59 -7.93
N THR A 853 -8.08 -5.71 -9.08
CA THR A 853 -9.33 -6.48 -9.30
C THR A 853 -9.07 -7.73 -10.16
N ALA A 854 -10.07 -8.60 -10.33
CA ALA A 854 -9.98 -9.84 -11.12
C ALA A 854 -9.61 -9.66 -12.62
N PHE A 855 -9.42 -8.42 -13.08
CA PHE A 855 -9.10 -8.07 -14.47
C PHE A 855 -7.64 -8.31 -14.86
N GLY A 856 -6.68 -8.17 -13.94
CA GLY A 856 -5.25 -8.26 -14.28
C GLY A 856 -4.84 -7.26 -15.40
N PRO A 857 -3.83 -7.57 -16.24
CA PRO A 857 -3.33 -6.66 -17.28
C PRO A 857 -4.34 -6.35 -18.41
N ILE A 858 -5.44 -7.10 -18.54
CA ILE A 858 -6.42 -6.93 -19.63
C ILE A 858 -7.22 -5.63 -19.50
N GLY A 859 -7.47 -5.15 -18.28
CA GLY A 859 -8.17 -3.88 -18.06
C GLY A 859 -7.46 -2.67 -18.69
N LEU A 860 -6.14 -2.76 -18.91
CA LEU A 860 -5.33 -1.67 -19.48
C LEU A 860 -5.32 -1.66 -21.01
N ALA A 861 -5.53 -2.82 -21.65
CA ALA A 861 -5.55 -2.94 -23.11
C ALA A 861 -6.79 -2.24 -23.71
N VAL A 862 -7.90 -2.21 -22.99
CA VAL A 862 -9.16 -1.70 -23.53
C VAL A 862 -9.37 -0.20 -23.35
N VAL A 863 -8.53 0.46 -22.54
CA VAL A 863 -8.54 1.91 -22.32
C VAL A 863 -7.86 2.68 -23.47
N ILE A 864 -6.92 2.05 -24.18
CA ILE A 864 -6.25 2.64 -25.35
C ILE A 864 -7.00 2.17 -26.59
N GLY A 865 -8.10 2.86 -26.90
CA GLY A 865 -9.14 2.55 -27.88
C GLY A 865 -8.75 2.41 -29.37
N ALA A 866 -7.71 1.65 -29.69
CA ALA A 866 -7.43 1.20 -31.06
C ALA A 866 -8.14 -0.14 -31.41
N VAL A 867 -8.63 -0.85 -30.40
CA VAL A 867 -8.93 -2.29 -30.49
C VAL A 867 -10.11 -2.61 -31.43
N ILE A 868 -11.27 -1.96 -31.30
CA ILE A 868 -12.43 -2.28 -32.17
C ILE A 868 -12.16 -1.87 -33.62
N ALA A 869 -11.55 -0.70 -33.86
CA ALA A 869 -11.28 -0.21 -35.21
C ALA A 869 -10.26 -1.10 -35.94
N GLN A 870 -9.24 -1.61 -35.23
CA GLN A 870 -8.25 -2.52 -35.83
C GLN A 870 -8.83 -3.90 -36.17
N PHE A 871 -9.77 -4.44 -35.39
CA PHE A 871 -10.43 -5.72 -35.69
C PHE A 871 -11.33 -5.66 -36.92
N VAL A 872 -11.91 -4.49 -37.21
CA VAL A 872 -12.82 -4.29 -38.34
C VAL A 872 -12.07 -3.91 -39.63
N VAL A 873 -10.94 -3.21 -39.53
CA VAL A 873 -10.17 -2.72 -40.69
C VAL A 873 -9.21 -3.78 -41.26
N ALA A 874 -8.79 -4.78 -40.48
CA ALA A 874 -7.92 -5.86 -40.94
C ALA A 874 -8.69 -6.98 -41.68
N GLY A 875 -9.29 -6.65 -42.83
CA GLY A 875 -9.51 -7.54 -43.98
C GLY A 875 -10.18 -8.92 -43.79
N ASN A 876 -11.49 -8.97 -44.02
CA ASN A 876 -12.20 -10.03 -44.77
C ASN A 876 -11.97 -11.52 -44.41
N ARG A 877 -11.64 -11.88 -43.16
CA ARG A 877 -11.62 -13.30 -42.74
C ARG A 877 -12.48 -13.52 -41.49
N ASP A 878 -13.51 -14.34 -41.68
CA ASP A 878 -14.47 -14.93 -40.75
C ASP A 878 -15.45 -13.98 -40.04
N ASN A 879 -16.56 -13.69 -40.73
CA ASN A 879 -17.66 -12.79 -40.35
C ASN A 879 -18.48 -13.22 -39.11
N HIS A 880 -17.99 -14.15 -38.28
CA HIS A 880 -18.62 -14.66 -37.05
C HIS A 880 -17.58 -15.06 -35.98
N GLU A 881 -16.35 -14.53 -36.04
CA GLU A 881 -15.19 -14.98 -35.22
C GLU A 881 -15.47 -15.05 -33.71
N PHE A 882 -16.28 -14.13 -33.16
CA PHE A 882 -16.60 -14.10 -31.72
C PHE A 882 -18.07 -14.44 -31.41
N GLU A 883 -18.73 -15.21 -32.28
CA GLU A 883 -20.04 -15.82 -31.97
C GLU A 883 -19.90 -17.12 -31.17
N THR A 884 -19.18 -17.07 -30.06
CA THR A 884 -18.81 -18.23 -29.23
C THR A 884 -19.80 -18.49 -28.09
N ALA A 885 -19.75 -19.68 -27.49
CA ALA A 885 -20.47 -19.95 -26.24
C ALA A 885 -19.99 -19.03 -25.10
N ASP A 886 -18.71 -18.65 -25.12
CA ASP A 886 -18.12 -17.73 -24.15
C ASP A 886 -18.75 -16.34 -24.26
N ALA A 887 -19.03 -15.86 -25.48
CA ALA A 887 -19.73 -14.59 -25.69
C ALA A 887 -21.17 -14.58 -25.15
N THR A 888 -21.88 -15.71 -25.25
CA THR A 888 -23.21 -15.89 -24.63
C THR A 888 -23.09 -15.88 -23.10
N ALA A 889 -22.16 -16.68 -22.56
CA ALA A 889 -21.91 -16.73 -21.11
C ALA A 889 -21.54 -15.35 -20.55
N PHE A 890 -20.69 -14.61 -21.27
CA PHE A 890 -20.30 -13.24 -20.93
C PHE A 890 -21.54 -12.34 -20.82
N LEU A 891 -22.38 -12.28 -21.85
CA LEU A 891 -23.61 -11.45 -21.87
C LEU A 891 -24.60 -11.78 -20.75
N LYS A 892 -24.68 -13.04 -20.31
CA LYS A 892 -25.57 -13.43 -19.21
C LYS A 892 -25.22 -12.74 -17.89
N HIS A 893 -23.99 -12.28 -17.70
CA HIS A 893 -23.62 -11.50 -16.52
C HIS A 893 -24.33 -10.15 -16.44
N ALA A 894 -24.82 -9.60 -17.55
CA ALA A 894 -25.67 -8.41 -17.52
C ALA A 894 -27.06 -8.70 -16.90
N GLY A 895 -27.46 -9.98 -16.77
CA GLY A 895 -28.82 -10.37 -16.37
C GLY A 895 -29.74 -10.69 -17.57
N LEU A 896 -29.16 -10.87 -18.76
CA LEU A 896 -29.88 -11.33 -19.94
C LEU A 896 -30.29 -12.80 -19.81
N SER A 897 -31.45 -13.16 -20.34
CA SER A 897 -31.87 -14.56 -20.51
C SER A 897 -30.93 -15.27 -21.49
N GLU A 898 -30.90 -16.61 -21.45
CA GLU A 898 -30.07 -17.42 -22.37
C GLU A 898 -30.38 -17.08 -23.84
N GLU A 899 -31.66 -16.94 -24.15
CA GLU A 899 -32.14 -16.63 -25.50
C GLU A 899 -31.74 -15.21 -25.90
N ALA A 900 -31.86 -14.23 -24.98
CA ALA A 900 -31.49 -12.84 -25.24
C ALA A 900 -29.99 -12.68 -25.45
N ALA A 901 -29.18 -13.31 -24.59
CA ALA A 901 -27.73 -13.34 -24.72
C ALA A 901 -27.31 -14.01 -26.05
N THR A 902 -27.99 -15.10 -26.46
CA THR A 902 -27.71 -15.79 -27.72
C THR A 902 -28.00 -14.90 -28.93
N ALA A 903 -29.12 -14.18 -28.93
CA ALA A 903 -29.45 -13.26 -30.03
C ALA A 903 -28.48 -12.08 -30.11
N LEU A 904 -28.13 -11.47 -28.96
CA LEU A 904 -27.23 -10.32 -28.88
C LEU A 904 -25.74 -10.66 -29.02
N ARG A 905 -25.40 -11.96 -29.00
CA ARG A 905 -24.07 -12.42 -29.35
C ARG A 905 -23.74 -12.11 -30.81
N ASN A 906 -24.71 -12.31 -31.71
CA ASN A 906 -24.52 -12.31 -33.16
C ASN A 906 -23.94 -10.99 -33.67
N GLN A 907 -23.08 -11.10 -34.68
CA GLN A 907 -22.38 -10.01 -35.31
C GLN A 907 -23.00 -9.69 -36.66
N SER A 908 -22.93 -8.42 -37.08
CA SER A 908 -23.20 -8.07 -38.47
C SER A 908 -22.18 -8.75 -39.38
N ARG A 909 -22.42 -8.74 -40.68
CA ARG A 909 -21.48 -9.26 -41.68
C ARG A 909 -20.08 -8.63 -41.58
N GLU A 910 -20.01 -7.39 -41.11
CA GLU A 910 -18.80 -6.61 -40.90
C GLU A 910 -18.21 -6.75 -39.48
N GLY A 911 -18.75 -7.65 -38.66
CA GLY A 911 -18.26 -7.93 -37.30
C GLY A 911 -18.82 -7.03 -36.20
N TYR A 912 -19.85 -6.21 -36.47
CA TYR A 912 -20.37 -5.28 -35.47
C TYR A 912 -21.38 -5.95 -34.52
N SER A 913 -21.24 -5.70 -33.22
CA SER A 913 -22.25 -6.11 -32.24
C SER A 913 -23.48 -5.19 -32.28
N PRO A 914 -24.72 -5.71 -32.15
CA PRO A 914 -25.94 -4.90 -32.04
C PRO A 914 -26.08 -4.18 -30.70
N VAL A 915 -25.31 -4.57 -29.69
CA VAL A 915 -25.43 -4.08 -28.31
C VAL A 915 -25.18 -2.57 -28.18
N PRO A 916 -24.09 -1.98 -28.71
CA PRO A 916 -23.87 -0.54 -28.63
C PRO A 916 -25.00 0.29 -29.26
N LEU A 917 -25.59 -0.18 -30.37
CA LEU A 917 -26.70 0.49 -31.02
C LEU A 917 -27.98 0.44 -30.19
N LEU A 918 -28.25 -0.71 -29.53
CA LEU A 918 -29.37 -0.84 -28.59
C LEU A 918 -29.20 0.07 -27.39
N ILE A 919 -27.99 0.19 -26.84
CA ILE A 919 -27.72 1.08 -25.73
C ILE A 919 -27.95 2.54 -26.15
N GLN A 920 -27.37 2.97 -27.28
CA GLN A 920 -27.58 4.32 -27.81
C GLN A 920 -29.06 4.62 -28.02
N TYR A 921 -29.81 3.65 -28.56
CA TYR A 921 -31.25 3.74 -28.69
C TYR A 921 -31.93 3.92 -27.32
N GLY A 922 -31.59 3.11 -26.32
CA GLY A 922 -32.10 3.23 -24.95
C GLY A 922 -31.79 4.59 -24.32
N GLU A 923 -30.57 5.08 -24.45
CA GLU A 923 -30.17 6.41 -23.95
C GLU A 923 -30.97 7.54 -24.60
N LEU A 924 -31.18 7.47 -25.92
CA LEU A 924 -32.05 8.42 -26.62
C LEU A 924 -33.54 8.29 -26.23
N LYS A 925 -33.97 7.13 -25.72
CA LYS A 925 -35.30 6.91 -25.11
C LYS A 925 -35.36 7.32 -23.64
N GLY A 926 -34.26 7.81 -23.05
CA GLY A 926 -34.20 8.34 -21.69
C GLY A 926 -33.69 7.36 -20.63
N PHE A 927 -33.29 6.14 -21.01
CA PHE A 927 -32.67 5.20 -20.08
C PHE A 927 -31.29 5.70 -19.66
N LYS A 928 -30.95 5.51 -18.38
CA LYS A 928 -29.66 5.89 -17.80
C LYS A 928 -28.87 4.63 -17.50
N MET A 929 -27.96 4.25 -18.40
CA MET A 929 -27.19 3.01 -18.25
C MET A 929 -26.23 3.00 -17.06
N ASN A 930 -25.90 4.17 -16.50
CA ASN A 930 -25.15 4.30 -15.26
C ASN A 930 -26.00 4.13 -14.00
N ASP A 931 -27.33 4.23 -14.10
CA ASP A 931 -28.27 3.94 -13.02
C ASP A 931 -28.65 2.45 -13.02
N ALA A 932 -28.57 1.80 -11.87
CA ALA A 932 -28.79 0.36 -11.78
C ALA A 932 -30.25 -0.04 -12.03
N ALA A 933 -31.22 0.77 -11.62
CA ALA A 933 -32.64 0.47 -11.81
C ALA A 933 -33.06 0.72 -13.26
N SER A 934 -32.61 1.85 -13.85
CA SER A 934 -32.88 2.16 -15.26
C SER A 934 -32.21 1.15 -16.19
N ARG A 935 -30.95 0.76 -15.94
CA ARG A 935 -30.28 -0.32 -16.68
C ARG A 935 -31.02 -1.65 -16.54
N GLN A 936 -31.46 -2.02 -15.33
CA GLN A 936 -32.20 -3.26 -15.13
C GLN A 936 -33.53 -3.24 -15.89
N ALA A 937 -34.28 -2.13 -15.88
CA ALA A 937 -35.51 -2.00 -16.64
C ALA A 937 -35.27 -2.14 -18.16
N PHE A 938 -34.15 -1.63 -18.66
CA PHE A 938 -33.74 -1.81 -20.05
C PHE A 938 -33.43 -3.28 -20.37
N ILE A 939 -32.74 -3.99 -19.47
CA ILE A 939 -32.43 -5.42 -19.63
C ILE A 939 -33.70 -6.28 -19.53
N ASP A 940 -34.62 -5.94 -18.64
CA ASP A 940 -35.92 -6.61 -18.51
C ASP A 940 -36.75 -6.44 -19.78
N TRP A 941 -36.69 -5.27 -20.41
CA TRP A 941 -37.31 -5.05 -21.72
C TRP A 941 -36.72 -5.96 -22.80
N ILE A 942 -35.38 -6.10 -22.87
CA ILE A 942 -34.73 -7.03 -23.81
C ILE A 942 -35.16 -8.48 -23.55
N ASN A 943 -35.23 -8.88 -22.28
CA ASN A 943 -35.64 -10.23 -21.88
C ASN A 943 -37.10 -10.53 -22.18
N ALA A 944 -37.97 -9.50 -22.15
CA ALA A 944 -39.40 -9.64 -22.44
C ALA A 944 -39.71 -9.77 -23.96
N MET A 945 -38.74 -9.54 -24.84
CA MET A 945 -38.95 -9.66 -26.29
C MET A 945 -39.23 -11.11 -26.70
N PRO A 946 -40.27 -11.38 -27.51
CA PRO A 946 -40.48 -12.69 -28.10
C PRO A 946 -39.26 -13.11 -28.92
N MET A 947 -38.79 -14.35 -28.74
CA MET A 947 -37.54 -14.85 -29.34
C MET A 947 -37.44 -14.59 -30.84
N ALA A 948 -38.44 -15.00 -31.63
CA ALA A 948 -38.43 -14.82 -33.09
C ALA A 948 -38.41 -13.34 -33.48
N ALA A 949 -39.17 -12.49 -32.79
CA ALA A 949 -39.21 -11.06 -33.07
C ALA A 949 -37.88 -10.36 -32.71
N ARG A 950 -37.23 -10.78 -31.62
CA ARG A 950 -35.91 -10.27 -31.23
C ARG A 950 -34.84 -10.64 -32.25
N ASP A 951 -34.83 -11.87 -32.75
CA ASP A 951 -33.83 -12.30 -33.73
C ASP A 951 -33.99 -11.50 -35.04
N THR A 952 -35.22 -11.28 -35.49
CA THR A 952 -35.53 -10.40 -36.63
C THR A 952 -35.12 -8.94 -36.38
N LEU A 953 -35.33 -8.42 -35.16
CA LEU A 953 -34.89 -7.08 -34.78
C LEU A 953 -33.36 -6.98 -34.87
N VAL A 954 -32.62 -7.96 -34.34
CA VAL A 954 -31.16 -7.99 -34.39
C VAL A 954 -30.65 -7.93 -35.83
N SER A 955 -31.26 -8.68 -36.75
CA SER A 955 -30.92 -8.61 -38.18
C SER A 955 -31.15 -7.22 -38.77
N ASN A 956 -32.28 -6.56 -38.46
CA ASN A 956 -32.52 -5.18 -38.88
C ASN A 956 -31.46 -4.19 -38.32
N LEU A 957 -31.05 -4.39 -37.06
CA LEU A 957 -30.02 -3.57 -36.43
C LEU A 957 -28.63 -3.80 -37.04
N HIS A 958 -28.32 -5.00 -37.54
CA HIS A 958 -27.10 -5.26 -38.29
C HIS A 958 -27.07 -4.45 -39.60
N HIS A 959 -28.18 -4.37 -40.33
CA HIS A 959 -28.28 -3.51 -41.52
C HIS A 959 -28.11 -2.02 -41.17
N THR A 960 -28.62 -1.61 -40.02
CA THR A 960 -28.42 -0.24 -39.50
C THR A 960 -26.93 0.01 -39.22
N LEU A 961 -26.26 -0.90 -38.50
CA LEU A 961 -24.83 -0.80 -38.20
C LEU A 961 -23.96 -0.76 -39.45
N ALA A 962 -24.31 -1.54 -40.49
CA ALA A 962 -23.63 -1.48 -41.77
C ALA A 962 -23.72 -0.06 -42.39
N GLY A 963 -24.91 0.56 -42.37
CA GLY A 963 -25.11 1.93 -42.83
C GLY A 963 -24.36 2.98 -42.00
N LEU A 964 -24.22 2.75 -40.69
CA LEU A 964 -23.48 3.64 -39.77
C LEU A 964 -21.97 3.37 -39.73
N LYS A 965 -21.49 2.33 -40.43
CA LYS A 965 -20.11 1.82 -40.34
C LYS A 965 -19.70 1.46 -38.92
N GLY A 966 -20.60 0.81 -38.18
CA GLY A 966 -20.38 0.37 -36.79
C GLY A 966 -20.43 1.46 -35.73
N ASP A 967 -20.52 2.73 -36.13
CA ASP A 967 -20.52 3.86 -35.22
C ASP A 967 -21.94 4.14 -34.72
N ALA A 968 -22.32 3.50 -33.62
CA ALA A 968 -23.64 3.61 -33.02
C ALA A 968 -24.01 5.07 -32.64
N SER A 969 -23.03 5.92 -32.34
CA SER A 969 -23.27 7.32 -31.94
C SER A 969 -23.91 8.18 -33.03
N LYS A 970 -23.84 7.72 -34.28
CA LYS A 970 -24.51 8.36 -35.42
C LYS A 970 -26.01 8.10 -35.46
N LEU A 971 -26.54 7.22 -34.60
CA LEU A 971 -27.97 7.06 -34.44
C LEU A 971 -28.57 8.35 -33.85
N THR A 972 -29.55 8.90 -34.54
CA THR A 972 -30.22 10.16 -34.15
C THR A 972 -31.68 9.91 -33.81
N ALA A 973 -32.31 10.87 -33.13
CA ALA A 973 -33.73 10.79 -32.79
C ALA A 973 -34.62 10.70 -34.04
N THR A 974 -34.26 11.42 -35.10
CA THR A 974 -34.99 11.51 -36.36
C THR A 974 -34.04 11.55 -37.54
N ALA A 975 -34.42 10.96 -38.68
CA ALA A 975 -33.70 11.03 -39.95
C ALA A 975 -34.60 11.56 -41.07
N SER A 976 -33.98 12.06 -42.14
CA SER A 976 -34.71 12.52 -43.34
C SER A 976 -35.55 11.41 -43.99
N SER A 977 -35.18 10.15 -43.77
CA SER A 977 -35.89 8.96 -44.25
C SER A 977 -37.04 8.49 -43.35
N ASP A 978 -37.35 9.18 -42.24
CA ASP A 978 -38.36 8.73 -41.26
C ASP A 978 -39.73 8.49 -41.88
N SER A 979 -40.11 9.28 -42.90
CA SER A 979 -41.39 9.11 -43.60
C SER A 979 -41.54 7.74 -44.27
N ALA A 980 -40.46 7.02 -44.58
CA ALA A 980 -40.54 5.67 -45.14
C ALA A 980 -41.02 4.61 -44.13
N PHE A 981 -40.88 4.91 -42.82
CA PHE A 981 -41.31 4.05 -41.72
C PHE A 981 -42.56 4.60 -41.02
N THR A 982 -42.58 5.90 -40.74
CA THR A 982 -43.61 6.54 -39.90
C THR A 982 -44.90 6.90 -40.63
N ASP A 983 -44.90 7.01 -41.96
CA ASP A 983 -46.11 7.18 -42.77
C ASP A 983 -46.72 5.80 -43.10
N PRO A 984 -47.91 5.45 -42.59
CA PRO A 984 -48.53 4.15 -42.83
C PRO A 984 -48.75 3.84 -44.31
N ALA A 985 -48.98 4.86 -45.14
CA ALA A 985 -49.18 4.67 -46.57
C ALA A 985 -47.88 4.24 -47.27
N ARG A 986 -46.74 4.84 -46.87
CA ARG A 986 -45.42 4.48 -47.41
C ARG A 986 -44.86 3.20 -46.81
N PHE A 987 -45.08 2.97 -45.52
CA PHE A 987 -44.60 1.78 -44.81
C PHE A 987 -45.19 0.49 -45.40
N ASN A 988 -46.46 0.53 -45.82
CA ASN A 988 -47.17 -0.60 -46.41
C ASN A 988 -47.21 -0.59 -47.95
N ALA A 989 -46.71 0.47 -48.61
CA ALA A 989 -46.75 0.61 -50.06
C ALA A 989 -45.94 -0.49 -50.74
N LYS A 990 -46.59 -1.31 -51.55
CA LYS A 990 -45.91 -2.19 -52.50
C LYS A 990 -45.52 -1.37 -53.72
N GLU A 991 -44.26 -1.45 -54.11
CA GLU A 991 -43.83 -0.93 -55.41
C GLU A 991 -43.75 -2.10 -56.37
N ASP A 992 -44.74 -2.19 -57.25
CA ASP A 992 -44.71 -3.09 -58.39
C ASP A 992 -44.01 -2.34 -59.53
N PHE A 993 -42.80 -2.78 -59.88
CA PHE A 993 -42.10 -2.24 -61.03
C PHE A 993 -42.37 -3.13 -62.23
N THR A 994 -43.18 -2.63 -63.16
CA THR A 994 -43.44 -3.30 -64.43
C THR A 994 -42.52 -2.74 -65.50
N ALA A 995 -41.59 -3.58 -65.98
CA ALA A 995 -40.72 -3.25 -67.10
C ALA A 995 -41.10 -4.10 -68.32
N PRO A 996 -40.94 -3.56 -69.55
CA PRO A 996 -40.98 -4.39 -70.75
C PRO A 996 -39.89 -5.46 -70.67
N ASP A 997 -40.20 -6.71 -71.03
CA ASP A 997 -39.14 -7.69 -71.23
C ASP A 997 -38.22 -7.23 -72.37
N ASP A 998 -36.90 -7.43 -72.24
CA ASP A 998 -35.92 -7.11 -73.28
C ASP A 998 -36.12 -7.94 -74.58
N TYR A 999 -37.12 -8.83 -74.61
CA TYR A 999 -37.42 -9.75 -75.70
C TYR A 999 -38.80 -9.52 -76.37
N GLY A 1000 -39.54 -8.48 -76.00
CA GLY A 1000 -40.69 -7.97 -76.75
C GLY A 1000 -41.95 -8.83 -76.75
N SER A 1001 -42.22 -9.63 -75.71
CA SER A 1001 -43.45 -10.43 -75.65
C SER A 1001 -44.19 -10.44 -74.30
N GLY A 1002 -43.75 -9.67 -73.30
CA GLY A 1002 -44.49 -9.55 -72.05
C GLY A 1002 -44.01 -8.45 -71.10
N GLU A 1003 -44.86 -8.09 -70.15
CA GLU A 1003 -44.53 -7.24 -69.01
C GLU A 1003 -44.00 -8.11 -67.85
N VAL A 1004 -42.80 -7.82 -67.33
CA VAL A 1004 -42.28 -8.44 -66.11
C VAL A 1004 -42.56 -7.51 -64.94
N THR A 1005 -43.38 -7.96 -64.00
CA THR A 1005 -43.61 -7.25 -62.74
C THR A 1005 -42.61 -7.75 -61.69
N VAL A 1006 -41.70 -6.88 -61.26
CA VAL A 1006 -40.83 -7.13 -60.11
C VAL A 1006 -41.54 -6.57 -58.89
N HIS A 1007 -41.89 -7.45 -57.96
CA HIS A 1007 -42.45 -7.07 -56.67
C HIS A 1007 -41.31 -6.61 -55.76
N ILE A 1008 -41.24 -5.32 -55.45
CA ILE A 1008 -40.32 -4.79 -54.43
C ILE A 1008 -41.02 -4.94 -53.08
N ASP A 1009 -40.39 -5.68 -52.16
CA ASP A 1009 -40.90 -5.80 -50.79
C ASP A 1009 -41.07 -4.42 -50.16
N ASN A 1010 -42.27 -4.18 -49.63
CA ASN A 1010 -42.59 -2.97 -48.90
C ASN A 1010 -41.77 -2.89 -47.59
N THR A 1011 -41.60 -1.68 -47.05
CA THR A 1011 -40.79 -1.47 -45.84
C THR A 1011 -41.25 -2.34 -44.68
N ALA A 1012 -42.57 -2.54 -44.53
CA ALA A 1012 -43.14 -3.43 -43.52
C ALA A 1012 -42.69 -4.89 -43.66
N SER A 1013 -42.67 -5.44 -44.89
CA SER A 1013 -42.16 -6.79 -45.18
C SER A 1013 -40.67 -6.88 -44.89
N LYS A 1014 -39.88 -5.89 -45.33
CA LYS A 1014 -38.43 -5.85 -45.04
C LYS A 1014 -38.15 -5.86 -43.54
N VAL A 1015 -38.89 -5.08 -42.76
CA VAL A 1015 -38.78 -5.09 -41.29
C VAL A 1015 -39.10 -6.47 -40.72
N ARG A 1016 -40.19 -7.11 -41.16
CA ARG A 1016 -40.61 -8.44 -40.66
C ARG A 1016 -39.68 -9.58 -41.11
N ASN A 1017 -38.94 -9.38 -42.20
CA ASN A 1017 -37.96 -10.34 -42.71
C ASN A 1017 -36.55 -10.11 -42.13
N GLY A 1018 -36.33 -8.99 -41.41
CA GLY A 1018 -35.02 -8.67 -40.84
C GLY A 1018 -34.07 -8.00 -41.83
N GLU A 1019 -34.59 -7.44 -42.93
CA GLU A 1019 -33.85 -6.90 -44.08
C GLU A 1019 -33.87 -5.37 -44.14
N ALA A 1020 -34.49 -4.70 -43.15
CA ALA A 1020 -34.59 -3.24 -43.08
C ALA A 1020 -33.44 -2.64 -42.24
N GLY A 1021 -32.94 -1.47 -42.62
CA GLY A 1021 -31.96 -0.70 -41.84
C GLY A 1021 -32.57 0.59 -41.27
N PRO A 1022 -33.34 0.55 -40.17
CA PRO A 1022 -33.90 1.74 -39.55
C PRO A 1022 -32.80 2.69 -39.04
N ALA A 1023 -32.70 3.89 -39.61
CA ALA A 1023 -31.59 4.83 -39.41
C ALA A 1023 -31.79 5.83 -38.25
N SER A 1024 -32.91 5.77 -37.53
CA SER A 1024 -33.24 6.70 -36.44
C SER A 1024 -34.07 6.01 -35.35
N VAL A 1025 -34.16 6.64 -34.17
CA VAL A 1025 -35.02 6.18 -33.06
C VAL A 1025 -36.47 6.06 -33.50
N ALA A 1026 -36.99 7.03 -34.27
CA ALA A 1026 -38.36 6.99 -34.80
C ALA A 1026 -38.60 5.78 -35.72
N GLN A 1027 -37.62 5.41 -36.54
CA GLN A 1027 -37.72 4.23 -37.41
C GLN A 1027 -37.62 2.92 -36.62
N ILE A 1028 -36.78 2.87 -35.58
CA ILE A 1028 -36.66 1.72 -34.67
C ILE A 1028 -37.98 1.53 -33.90
N ASP A 1029 -38.62 2.59 -33.40
CA ASP A 1029 -39.94 2.53 -32.73
C ASP A 1029 -41.02 1.86 -33.62
N VAL A 1030 -41.04 2.23 -34.91
CA VAL A 1030 -41.94 1.60 -35.90
C VAL A 1030 -41.57 0.14 -36.12
N ALA A 1031 -40.27 -0.17 -36.25
CA ALA A 1031 -39.81 -1.54 -36.44
C ALA A 1031 -40.19 -2.45 -35.25
N LEU A 1032 -40.01 -1.98 -34.02
CA LEU A 1032 -40.44 -2.67 -32.80
C LEU A 1032 -41.94 -2.96 -32.84
N THR A 1033 -42.76 -1.95 -33.17
CA THR A 1033 -44.21 -2.09 -33.26
C THR A 1033 -44.62 -3.12 -34.33
N ALA A 1034 -43.97 -3.09 -35.50
CA ALA A 1034 -44.26 -4.01 -36.60
C ALA A 1034 -43.88 -5.47 -36.29
N LEU A 1035 -42.92 -5.68 -35.40
CA LEU A 1035 -42.48 -6.98 -34.89
C LEU A 1035 -43.26 -7.44 -33.65
N GLY A 1036 -44.21 -6.63 -33.15
CA GLY A 1036 -44.96 -6.93 -31.94
C GLY A 1036 -44.14 -6.80 -30.65
N ILE A 1037 -43.04 -6.04 -30.68
CA ILE A 1037 -42.20 -5.73 -29.52
C ILE A 1037 -42.69 -4.41 -28.91
N ALA A 1038 -42.90 -4.40 -27.60
CA ALA A 1038 -43.27 -3.18 -26.88
C ALA A 1038 -42.15 -2.13 -27.00
N ILE A 1039 -42.52 -0.87 -27.21
CA ILE A 1039 -41.55 0.24 -27.18
C ILE A 1039 -41.11 0.45 -25.73
N PRO A 1040 -39.79 0.48 -25.43
CA PRO A 1040 -39.32 0.69 -24.07
C PRO A 1040 -39.58 2.13 -23.64
N VAL A 1041 -40.01 2.29 -22.38
CA VAL A 1041 -40.26 3.57 -21.72
C VAL A 1041 -39.44 3.61 -20.44
N ALA A 1042 -38.64 4.66 -20.28
CA ALA A 1042 -37.67 4.82 -19.19
C ALA A 1042 -38.30 5.21 -17.85
#